data_AF-A0A222MVL6-F1
#
_entry.id   AF-A0A222MVL6-F1
#
_cell.length_a   1.000
_cell.length_b   1.000
_cell.length_c   1.000
_cell.angle_alpha   90.00
_cell.angle_beta   90.00
_cell.angle_gamma   90.00
#
_symmetry.space_group_name_H-M   'P 1'
#
loop_
_entity.id
_entity.type
_entity.pdbx_description
1 polymer ?
#
loop_
_entity_poly.entity_id
_entity_poly.type
_entity_poly.pdbx_seq_one_letter_code
_entity_poly.pdbx_strand_id
1 'polypeptide(L)'
;MSNELNQPLISVIMPCYNREGYISEAIESILDQTYTNFEFIILDNCSTDNTYEIVKEYAKKDKRIIALQNEKNKGFVYSHNKLLSLAKGKYIALMHDDDISLPKRLEKQVRYMEDNPDITVLGTLIESFPVKWMDWVIPANAELMSLLLQFHNHMAQPTNMIRAEFVKNNNIKFLEDYYYYYAFDYKFYMQILECGGKITNLDEVLLLYRFDNHSCSSKPETQKKQNLSVRTIQIENLQQFFNEEELEHIFKGINSYSFHRDSIKRKELYEVFSRMQERDANSIFSEKTYEEAIKLYVGQKTTMHIFFTINDSYTQHLCVLIASILKNSTTLDDFHFYVLHDGCLSEFSKNDIQNLRNIKEFDIDFVEVNDDRVYDCEQSSNPEMFHTSKEVYFRYILPNINENIDRLLYLDVDCIVEDSLNKFYNSDFKGKYVCVMDDGNYNSYKYYKKAFGVEHPFNAGVLLINAKKWREDSIVDNLFFNTKIFTLSKKIMYQYQDVLNHAFKDKCIKLNPKFNVQHCTLTNTTNMTSYNDHDLHFAKIKPTIIHYTGICKPWNERGVYNPLWKRYWHYIKYTPYSFLLESKYKELFAKSLVNLYGAADRTKRHLSYRLGEVLLKTRSLSSAFSLLFRLIKAIKAYKSDKIAYNAMIKIYPDLKLTKLENYSDYQESLKVKKQLTYKLGELLIKHPFTFLFRVSKVYKEWKKEKTNEFK
;
A
#
# COMPACT_ATOMS: atom_id res chain seq x y z
N MET A 1 2.52 54.43 6.82
CA MET A 1 2.10 54.78 5.44
C MET A 1 3.36 55.17 4.66
N SER A 2 4.00 54.22 3.98
CA SER A 2 5.16 54.48 3.11
C SER A 2 5.53 53.26 2.23
N ASN A 3 4.57 52.57 1.63
CA ASN A 3 4.84 51.48 0.66
C ASN A 3 3.80 51.30 -0.46
N GLU A 4 2.79 52.18 -0.58
CA GLU A 4 1.72 52.03 -1.61
C GLU A 4 2.20 52.32 -3.05
N LEU A 5 3.35 52.98 -3.24
CA LEU A 5 3.76 53.51 -4.54
C LEU A 5 4.41 52.48 -5.50
N ASN A 6 4.57 51.21 -5.11
CA ASN A 6 5.24 50.20 -5.95
C ASN A 6 4.63 48.78 -5.88
N GLN A 7 3.36 48.64 -5.51
CA GLN A 7 2.70 47.33 -5.58
C GLN A 7 2.49 46.91 -7.05
N PRO A 8 3.04 45.79 -7.54
CA PRO A 8 2.79 45.33 -8.90
C PRO A 8 1.31 44.98 -9.15
N LEU A 9 0.78 45.33 -10.31
CA LEU A 9 -0.58 44.94 -10.69
C LEU A 9 -0.65 43.41 -10.85
N ILE A 10 -1.67 42.79 -10.24
CA ILE A 10 -2.04 41.39 -10.50
C ILE A 10 -3.28 41.37 -11.41
N SER A 11 -3.26 40.54 -12.45
CA SER A 11 -4.49 40.14 -13.15
C SER A 11 -4.95 38.81 -12.59
N VAL A 12 -5.97 38.82 -11.74
CA VAL A 12 -6.67 37.59 -11.35
C VAL A 12 -7.56 37.18 -12.51
N ILE A 13 -7.44 35.96 -12.99
CA ILE A 13 -8.26 35.45 -14.10
C ILE A 13 -9.05 34.22 -13.69
N MET A 14 -10.35 34.22 -14.02
CA MET A 14 -11.27 33.14 -13.67
C MET A 14 -12.22 32.84 -14.82
N PRO A 15 -12.03 31.74 -15.56
CA PRO A 15 -13.05 31.25 -16.48
C PRO A 15 -14.17 30.59 -15.67
N CYS A 16 -15.43 30.80 -16.04
CA CYS A 16 -16.54 30.14 -15.39
C CYS A 16 -17.56 29.53 -16.36
N TYR A 17 -18.22 28.45 -15.92
CA TYR A 17 -19.31 27.82 -16.68
C TYR A 17 -20.24 27.00 -15.77
N ASN A 18 -21.49 27.44 -15.66
CA ASN A 18 -22.53 26.80 -14.85
C ASN A 18 -22.10 26.55 -13.40
N ARG A 19 -21.95 27.63 -12.63
CA ARG A 19 -21.49 27.68 -11.23
C ARG A 19 -22.34 28.57 -10.35
N GLU A 20 -23.62 28.71 -10.64
CA GLU A 20 -24.53 29.57 -9.85
C GLU A 20 -24.40 29.33 -8.33
N GLY A 21 -24.21 28.07 -7.90
CA GLY A 21 -24.09 27.70 -6.49
C GLY A 21 -22.74 27.98 -5.82
N TYR A 22 -21.67 28.31 -6.57
CA TYR A 22 -20.32 28.45 -6.01
C TYR A 22 -19.63 29.78 -6.36
N ILE A 23 -20.02 30.40 -7.49
CA ILE A 23 -19.32 31.56 -8.05
C ILE A 23 -19.23 32.75 -7.09
N SER A 24 -20.24 32.96 -6.23
CA SER A 24 -20.23 34.06 -5.26
C SER A 24 -19.13 33.88 -4.21
N GLU A 25 -18.97 32.69 -3.64
CA GLU A 25 -17.92 32.41 -2.65
C GLU A 25 -16.52 32.57 -3.27
N ALA A 26 -16.34 32.09 -4.51
CA ALA A 26 -15.09 32.23 -5.24
C ALA A 26 -14.74 33.71 -5.48
N ILE A 27 -15.71 34.53 -5.91
CA ILE A 27 -15.52 35.98 -6.12
C ILE A 27 -15.14 36.68 -4.82
N GLU A 28 -15.92 36.48 -3.76
CA GLU A 28 -15.70 37.15 -2.48
C GLU A 28 -14.32 36.79 -1.90
N SER A 29 -13.87 35.54 -2.06
CA SER A 29 -12.53 35.12 -1.61
C SER A 29 -11.37 35.88 -2.27
N ILE A 30 -11.58 36.41 -3.49
CA ILE A 30 -10.61 37.28 -4.18
C ILE A 30 -10.78 38.74 -3.75
N LEU A 31 -12.02 39.21 -3.57
CA LEU A 31 -12.27 40.58 -3.10
C LEU A 31 -11.74 40.83 -1.69
N ASP A 32 -11.75 39.79 -0.84
CA ASP A 32 -11.27 39.77 0.54
C ASP A 32 -9.74 39.60 0.68
N GLN A 33 -8.98 39.59 -0.43
CA GLN A 33 -7.53 39.51 -0.38
C GLN A 33 -6.92 40.75 0.29
N THR A 34 -5.90 40.54 1.14
CA THR A 34 -5.16 41.64 1.80
C THR A 34 -4.35 42.48 0.80
N TYR A 35 -4.03 41.92 -0.36
CA TYR A 35 -3.40 42.63 -1.47
C TYR A 35 -4.47 43.28 -2.36
N THR A 36 -4.45 44.61 -2.48
CA THR A 36 -5.56 45.35 -3.10
C THR A 36 -5.31 45.76 -4.55
N ASN A 37 -4.06 45.80 -5.02
CA ASN A 37 -3.72 46.24 -6.38
C ASN A 37 -3.88 45.15 -7.44
N PHE A 38 -5.12 44.80 -7.77
CA PHE A 38 -5.43 43.81 -8.80
C PHE A 38 -6.60 44.24 -9.69
N GLU A 39 -6.62 43.71 -10.91
CA GLU A 39 -7.82 43.57 -11.74
C GLU A 39 -8.30 42.12 -11.69
N PHE A 40 -9.61 41.90 -11.76
CA PHE A 40 -10.21 40.58 -11.68
C PHE A 40 -11.07 40.31 -12.92
N ILE A 41 -10.53 39.56 -13.87
CA ILE A 41 -11.15 39.28 -15.16
C ILE A 41 -11.90 37.95 -15.06
N ILE A 42 -13.23 38.02 -15.17
CA ILE A 42 -14.10 36.85 -15.09
C ILE A 42 -14.72 36.64 -16.46
N LEU A 43 -14.48 35.46 -17.06
CA LEU A 43 -15.00 35.11 -18.38
C LEU A 43 -16.00 33.97 -18.27
N ASP A 44 -17.27 34.30 -18.43
CA ASP A 44 -18.35 33.32 -18.53
C ASP A 44 -18.34 32.65 -19.92
N ASN A 45 -18.24 31.33 -19.94
CA ASN A 45 -18.18 30.55 -21.18
C ASN A 45 -19.58 30.20 -21.71
N CYS A 46 -20.49 31.18 -21.71
CA CYS A 46 -21.89 31.07 -22.13
C CYS A 46 -22.70 30.11 -21.23
N SER A 47 -22.70 30.39 -19.92
CA SER A 47 -23.50 29.64 -18.94
C SER A 47 -24.99 29.67 -19.27
N THR A 48 -25.67 28.59 -18.90
CA THR A 48 -27.12 28.41 -19.07
C THR A 48 -27.90 28.64 -17.77
N ASP A 49 -27.20 28.83 -16.66
CA ASP A 49 -27.74 29.14 -15.33
C ASP A 49 -27.49 30.63 -14.97
N ASN A 50 -27.72 31.02 -13.71
CA ASN A 50 -27.59 32.41 -13.28
C ASN A 50 -26.13 32.89 -13.09
N THR A 51 -25.12 32.11 -13.47
CA THR A 51 -23.69 32.42 -13.20
C THR A 51 -23.28 33.79 -13.71
N TYR A 52 -23.57 34.11 -14.98
CA TYR A 52 -23.13 35.38 -15.57
C TYR A 52 -23.86 36.59 -14.97
N GLU A 53 -25.14 36.45 -14.63
CA GLU A 53 -25.89 37.52 -13.97
C GLU A 53 -25.28 37.86 -12.61
N ILE A 54 -24.91 36.84 -11.82
CA ILE A 54 -24.21 37.04 -10.54
C ILE A 54 -22.90 37.81 -10.75
N VAL A 55 -22.08 37.39 -11.72
CA VAL A 55 -20.80 38.06 -12.05
C VAL A 55 -21.02 39.53 -12.42
N LYS A 56 -22.04 39.84 -13.23
CA LYS A 56 -22.37 41.23 -13.58
C LYS A 56 -22.79 42.06 -12.37
N GLU A 57 -23.55 41.50 -11.44
CA GLU A 57 -23.94 42.20 -10.21
C GLU A 57 -22.73 42.54 -9.34
N TYR A 58 -21.73 41.66 -9.26
CA TYR A 58 -20.46 41.96 -8.60
C TYR A 58 -19.67 43.06 -9.34
N ALA A 59 -19.59 43.01 -10.67
CA ALA A 59 -18.90 44.03 -11.46
C ALA A 59 -19.53 45.44 -11.35
N LYS A 60 -20.84 45.53 -11.06
CA LYS A 60 -21.49 46.81 -10.75
C LYS A 60 -21.06 47.37 -9.38
N LYS A 61 -20.71 46.50 -8.43
CA LYS A 61 -20.35 46.86 -7.05
C LYS A 61 -18.86 47.14 -6.89
N ASP A 62 -18.00 46.39 -7.55
CA ASP A 62 -16.54 46.53 -7.47
C ASP A 62 -15.92 46.73 -8.86
N LYS A 63 -15.28 47.90 -9.04
CA LYS A 63 -14.68 48.31 -10.32
C LYS A 63 -13.44 47.50 -10.71
N ARG A 64 -12.87 46.72 -9.79
CA ARG A 64 -11.76 45.81 -10.09
C ARG A 64 -12.24 44.64 -10.96
N ILE A 65 -13.54 44.30 -10.94
CA ILE A 65 -14.09 43.17 -11.68
C ILE A 65 -14.41 43.56 -13.12
N ILE A 66 -13.89 42.78 -14.07
CA ILE A 66 -14.17 42.87 -15.49
C ILE A 66 -14.98 41.63 -15.89
N ALA A 67 -16.30 41.80 -15.99
CA ALA A 67 -17.23 40.75 -16.38
C ALA A 67 -17.30 40.61 -17.90
N LEU A 68 -16.97 39.43 -18.43
CA LEU A 68 -17.00 39.11 -19.85
C LEU A 68 -17.80 37.83 -20.09
N GLN A 69 -18.37 37.70 -21.28
CA GLN A 69 -19.06 36.48 -21.71
C GLN A 69 -18.65 36.10 -23.15
N ASN A 70 -18.53 34.80 -23.41
CA ASN A 70 -18.39 34.28 -24.77
C ASN A 70 -19.76 34.18 -25.46
N GLU A 71 -19.80 34.43 -26.77
CA GLU A 71 -21.03 34.30 -27.58
C GLU A 71 -21.60 32.87 -27.62
N LYS A 72 -20.73 31.88 -27.42
CA LYS A 72 -21.08 30.47 -27.30
C LYS A 72 -20.04 29.76 -26.44
N ASN A 73 -20.38 28.57 -25.94
CA ASN A 73 -19.40 27.74 -25.25
C ASN A 73 -18.27 27.33 -26.21
N LYS A 74 -17.04 27.78 -25.91
CA LYS A 74 -15.82 27.54 -26.70
C LYS A 74 -14.85 26.56 -26.04
N GLY A 75 -15.25 25.96 -24.92
CA GLY A 75 -14.39 25.10 -24.11
C GLY A 75 -13.47 25.86 -23.14
N PHE A 76 -12.90 25.09 -22.20
CA PHE A 76 -12.10 25.63 -21.10
C PHE A 76 -10.76 26.18 -21.59
N VAL A 77 -10.04 25.48 -22.47
CA VAL A 77 -8.71 25.90 -22.95
C VAL A 77 -8.78 27.25 -23.67
N TYR A 78 -9.74 27.42 -24.58
CA TYR A 78 -9.98 28.70 -25.26
C TYR A 78 -10.23 29.84 -24.27
N SER A 79 -11.07 29.59 -23.26
CA SER A 79 -11.43 30.60 -22.26
C SER A 79 -10.21 31.03 -21.42
N HIS A 80 -9.35 30.09 -21.05
CA HIS A 80 -8.09 30.41 -20.37
C HIS A 80 -7.15 31.24 -21.26
N ASN A 81 -6.97 30.88 -22.54
CA ASN A 81 -6.13 31.64 -23.45
C ASN A 81 -6.67 33.06 -23.71
N LYS A 82 -7.99 33.23 -23.82
CA LYS A 82 -8.63 34.55 -23.94
C LYS A 82 -8.40 35.39 -22.68
N LEU A 83 -8.47 34.79 -21.50
CA LEU A 83 -8.16 35.50 -20.25
C LEU A 83 -6.68 35.89 -20.17
N LEU A 84 -5.77 34.98 -20.52
CA LEU A 84 -4.32 35.25 -20.56
C LEU A 84 -3.99 36.44 -21.47
N SER A 85 -4.65 36.58 -22.63
CA SER A 85 -4.38 37.67 -23.56
C SER A 85 -4.93 39.03 -23.11
N LEU A 86 -5.91 39.03 -22.20
CA LEU A 86 -6.53 40.24 -21.64
C LEU A 86 -5.83 40.75 -20.39
N ALA A 87 -5.04 39.92 -19.72
CA ALA A 87 -4.31 40.26 -18.50
C ALA A 87 -3.28 41.37 -18.74
N LYS A 88 -3.27 42.39 -17.88
CA LYS A 88 -2.36 43.55 -17.93
C LYS A 88 -1.35 43.59 -16.77
N GLY A 89 -1.54 42.75 -15.76
CA GLY A 89 -0.72 42.70 -14.56
C GLY A 89 0.70 42.24 -14.84
N LYS A 90 1.64 42.65 -13.98
CA LYS A 90 2.99 42.05 -13.91
C LYS A 90 2.89 40.56 -13.61
N TYR A 91 1.92 40.20 -12.77
CA TYR A 91 1.59 38.83 -12.41
C TYR A 91 0.17 38.46 -12.85
N ILE A 92 -0.01 37.20 -13.23
CA ILE A 92 -1.30 36.60 -13.53
C ILE A 92 -1.59 35.57 -12.45
N ALA A 93 -2.66 35.75 -11.68
CA ALA A 93 -3.12 34.77 -10.71
C ALA A 93 -4.29 33.98 -11.29
N LEU A 94 -4.16 32.66 -11.36
CA LEU A 94 -5.24 31.79 -11.78
C LEU A 94 -6.21 31.56 -10.63
N MET A 95 -7.50 31.44 -10.93
CA MET A 95 -8.55 31.12 -9.95
C MET A 95 -9.61 30.22 -10.60
N HIS A 96 -10.08 29.21 -9.87
CA HIS A 96 -11.21 28.37 -10.27
C HIS A 96 -12.52 28.94 -9.71
N ASP A 97 -13.62 28.63 -10.39
CA ASP A 97 -14.95 29.23 -10.19
C ASP A 97 -15.74 28.62 -9.01
N ASP A 98 -15.12 27.71 -8.28
CA ASP A 98 -15.67 26.96 -7.15
C ASP A 98 -14.73 26.89 -5.92
N ASP A 99 -13.47 27.29 -6.04
CA ASP A 99 -12.48 27.28 -4.96
C ASP A 99 -12.54 28.53 -4.06
N ILE A 100 -11.88 28.47 -2.90
CA ILE A 100 -11.79 29.61 -1.96
C ILE A 100 -10.32 30.00 -1.76
N SER A 101 -9.96 31.22 -2.20
CA SER A 101 -8.64 31.81 -1.97
C SER A 101 -8.52 32.32 -0.52
N LEU A 102 -7.51 31.88 0.23
CA LEU A 102 -7.32 32.37 1.60
C LEU A 102 -6.83 33.83 1.59
N PRO A 103 -7.20 34.68 2.59
CA PRO A 103 -7.07 36.14 2.50
C PRO A 103 -5.65 36.68 2.20
N LYS A 104 -4.60 35.94 2.54
CA LYS A 104 -3.20 36.38 2.37
C LYS A 104 -2.51 35.80 1.14
N ARG A 105 -3.23 35.08 0.26
CA ARG A 105 -2.63 34.36 -0.87
C ARG A 105 -1.86 35.31 -1.80
N LEU A 106 -2.54 36.34 -2.32
CA LEU A 106 -1.94 37.26 -3.30
C LEU A 106 -0.75 38.03 -2.70
N GLU A 107 -0.87 38.51 -1.45
CA GLU A 107 0.19 39.25 -0.76
C GLU A 107 1.47 38.41 -0.61
N LYS A 108 1.33 37.17 -0.13
CA LYS A 108 2.46 36.27 0.10
C LYS A 108 3.14 35.85 -1.20
N GLN A 109 2.35 35.55 -2.24
CA GLN A 109 2.88 35.16 -3.52
C GLN A 109 3.60 36.31 -4.23
N VAL A 110 3.05 37.54 -4.22
CA VAL A 110 3.75 38.70 -4.78
C VAL A 110 5.07 38.92 -4.06
N ARG A 111 5.06 38.92 -2.72
CA ARG A 111 6.30 39.08 -1.94
C ARG A 111 7.35 38.05 -2.33
N TYR A 112 6.97 36.78 -2.39
CA TYR A 112 7.89 35.71 -2.80
C TYR A 112 8.42 35.92 -4.23
N MET A 113 7.56 36.31 -5.18
CA MET A 113 7.92 36.50 -6.59
C MET A 113 8.78 37.75 -6.85
N GLU A 114 8.69 38.77 -5.98
CA GLU A 114 9.60 39.93 -5.99
C GLU A 114 10.95 39.58 -5.36
N ASP A 115 10.95 38.82 -4.26
CA ASP A 115 12.18 38.34 -3.59
C ASP A 115 12.94 37.30 -4.45
N ASN A 116 12.25 36.62 -5.37
CA ASN A 116 12.79 35.58 -6.25
C ASN A 116 12.46 35.88 -7.74
N PRO A 117 13.18 36.82 -8.38
CA PRO A 117 12.87 37.29 -9.73
C PRO A 117 13.01 36.22 -10.82
N ASP A 118 13.74 35.14 -10.55
CA ASP A 118 13.96 34.01 -11.46
C ASP A 118 12.81 32.99 -11.47
N ILE A 119 11.89 33.05 -10.50
CA ILE A 119 10.71 32.21 -10.48
C ILE A 119 9.68 32.73 -11.49
N THR A 120 9.23 31.84 -12.37
CA THR A 120 8.23 32.10 -13.41
C THR A 120 6.83 31.76 -12.93
N VAL A 121 6.67 30.63 -12.25
CA VAL A 121 5.39 30.17 -11.70
C VAL A 121 5.55 29.78 -10.25
N LEU A 122 4.71 30.36 -9.40
CA LEU A 122 4.60 30.03 -7.99
C LEU A 122 3.20 29.50 -7.69
N GLY A 123 3.10 28.26 -7.26
CA GLY A 123 1.88 27.72 -6.65
C GLY A 123 1.95 27.77 -5.13
N THR A 124 0.93 27.21 -4.47
CA THR A 124 0.87 27.07 -3.00
C THR A 124 0.31 25.69 -2.67
N LEU A 125 0.45 25.26 -1.41
CA LEU A 125 -0.28 24.09 -0.96
C LEU A 125 -1.79 24.40 -0.91
N ILE A 126 -2.57 23.32 -0.93
CA ILE A 126 -4.03 23.37 -0.89
C ILE A 126 -4.53 22.53 0.29
N GLU A 127 -5.74 22.84 0.76
CA GLU A 127 -6.51 21.98 1.63
C GLU A 127 -7.84 21.67 0.97
N SER A 128 -8.18 20.39 0.83
CA SER A 128 -9.42 19.97 0.18
C SER A 128 -10.61 19.99 1.13
N PHE A 129 -11.77 20.41 0.63
CA PHE A 129 -13.00 20.52 1.40
C PHE A 129 -14.25 20.19 0.53
N PRO A 130 -15.39 19.81 1.13
CA PRO A 130 -15.61 19.52 2.56
C PRO A 130 -14.98 18.19 3.00
N VAL A 131 -14.55 17.37 2.04
CA VAL A 131 -13.87 16.11 2.30
C VAL A 131 -12.39 16.33 2.13
N LYS A 132 -11.63 15.99 3.18
CA LYS A 132 -10.17 15.92 3.07
C LYS A 132 -9.80 14.81 2.09
N TRP A 133 -9.23 15.22 0.97
CA TRP A 133 -8.74 14.42 -0.14
C TRP A 133 -7.22 14.59 -0.30
N MET A 134 -6.63 13.77 -1.18
CA MET A 134 -5.19 13.59 -1.44
C MET A 134 -4.33 14.87 -1.46
N ASP A 135 -3.13 14.77 -0.89
CA ASP A 135 -2.05 15.73 -1.08
C ASP A 135 -1.20 15.34 -2.32
N TRP A 136 -1.49 15.88 -3.50
CA TRP A 136 -0.64 15.72 -4.70
C TRP A 136 0.28 16.93 -4.95
N VAL A 137 -0.07 18.06 -4.36
CA VAL A 137 0.71 19.29 -4.37
C VAL A 137 1.74 19.22 -3.25
N ILE A 138 3.00 19.46 -3.60
CA ILE A 138 4.12 19.36 -2.65
C ILE A 138 4.97 20.63 -2.70
N PRO A 139 5.59 21.04 -1.58
CA PRO A 139 6.63 22.04 -1.61
C PRO A 139 7.91 21.41 -2.18
N ALA A 140 8.55 22.09 -3.11
CA ALA A 140 9.86 21.71 -3.63
C ALA A 140 10.55 22.94 -4.21
N ASN A 141 11.89 23.00 -4.10
CA ASN A 141 12.66 24.01 -4.83
C ASN A 141 12.44 23.85 -6.35
N ALA A 142 12.79 24.87 -7.12
CA ALA A 142 12.45 24.91 -8.54
C ALA A 142 13.05 23.75 -9.36
N GLU A 143 14.25 23.31 -9.01
CA GLU A 143 14.96 22.25 -9.74
C GLU A 143 14.36 20.87 -9.45
N LEU A 144 14.12 20.57 -8.16
CA LEU A 144 13.40 19.37 -7.75
C LEU A 144 11.97 19.34 -8.32
N MET A 145 11.26 20.47 -8.31
CA MET A 145 9.94 20.56 -8.93
C MET A 145 9.99 20.23 -10.42
N SER A 146 11.00 20.74 -11.15
CA SER A 146 11.21 20.44 -12.57
C SER A 146 11.44 18.94 -12.83
N LEU A 147 12.23 18.26 -11.97
CA LEU A 147 12.43 16.82 -12.04
C LEU A 147 11.12 16.05 -11.80
N LEU A 148 10.36 16.44 -10.78
CA LEU A 148 9.12 15.73 -10.43
C LEU A 148 8.01 15.95 -11.46
N LEU A 149 7.98 17.13 -12.08
CA LEU A 149 7.14 17.44 -13.23
C LEU A 149 7.50 16.65 -14.50
N GLN A 150 8.60 15.88 -14.54
CA GLN A 150 8.80 14.89 -15.61
C GLN A 150 7.82 13.71 -15.48
N PHE A 151 7.36 13.44 -14.26
CA PHE A 151 6.51 12.31 -13.95
C PHE A 151 5.05 12.71 -13.77
N HIS A 152 4.75 13.71 -12.96
CA HIS A 152 3.37 14.09 -12.67
C HIS A 152 3.22 15.58 -12.38
N ASN A 153 2.00 16.10 -12.60
CA ASN A 153 1.68 17.47 -12.23
C ASN A 153 1.55 17.62 -10.70
N HIS A 154 2.50 18.33 -10.10
CA HIS A 154 2.55 18.64 -8.67
C HIS A 154 2.05 20.05 -8.33
N MET A 155 1.42 20.74 -9.30
CA MET A 155 0.85 22.07 -9.14
C MET A 155 -0.67 21.99 -9.08
N ALA A 156 -1.30 22.70 -8.14
CA ALA A 156 -2.72 23.00 -8.23
C ALA A 156 -2.91 24.30 -9.00
N GLN A 157 -3.37 24.19 -10.25
CA GLN A 157 -3.58 25.33 -11.14
C GLN A 157 -4.26 26.56 -10.49
N PRO A 158 -5.34 26.45 -9.67
CA PRO A 158 -5.99 27.62 -9.08
C PRO A 158 -5.13 28.35 -8.05
N THR A 159 -3.95 27.83 -7.69
CA THR A 159 -2.99 28.50 -6.82
C THR A 159 -1.92 29.28 -7.58
N ASN A 160 -1.82 29.11 -8.90
CA ASN A 160 -0.65 29.59 -9.63
C ASN A 160 -0.64 31.12 -9.80
N MET A 161 0.46 31.74 -9.39
CA MET A 161 0.87 33.09 -9.75
C MET A 161 1.99 33.01 -10.79
N ILE A 162 1.77 33.64 -11.95
CA ILE A 162 2.63 33.53 -13.14
C ILE A 162 3.20 34.89 -13.48
N ARG A 163 4.51 34.96 -13.80
CA ARG A 163 5.16 36.17 -14.34
C ARG A 163 4.70 36.40 -15.78
N ALA A 164 3.88 37.43 -16.00
CA ALA A 164 3.19 37.66 -17.28
C ALA A 164 4.16 37.88 -18.45
N GLU A 165 5.23 38.64 -18.20
CA GLU A 165 6.25 38.97 -19.21
C GLU A 165 6.92 37.71 -19.78
N PHE A 166 7.24 36.73 -18.94
CA PHE A 166 7.89 35.50 -19.39
C PHE A 166 7.01 34.73 -20.37
N VAL A 167 5.73 34.55 -20.04
CA VAL A 167 4.75 33.86 -20.90
C VAL A 167 4.58 34.59 -22.23
N LYS A 168 4.49 35.93 -22.18
CA LYS A 168 4.31 36.78 -23.37
C LYS A 168 5.54 36.74 -24.29
N ASN A 169 6.74 36.88 -23.73
CA ASN A 169 7.99 36.91 -24.51
C ASN A 169 8.29 35.57 -25.17
N ASN A 170 7.89 34.46 -24.55
CA ASN A 170 8.07 33.12 -25.09
C ASN A 170 6.85 32.58 -25.87
N ASN A 171 5.79 33.40 -26.05
CA ASN A 171 4.55 33.01 -26.74
C ASN A 171 3.91 31.71 -26.20
N ILE A 172 3.99 31.51 -24.88
CA ILE A 172 3.47 30.32 -24.20
C ILE A 172 1.95 30.45 -24.03
N LYS A 173 1.22 29.39 -24.32
CA LYS A 173 -0.24 29.34 -24.21
C LYS A 173 -0.73 27.95 -23.82
N PHE A 174 -1.97 27.83 -23.37
CA PHE A 174 -2.60 26.53 -23.19
C PHE A 174 -2.89 25.92 -24.56
N LEU A 175 -2.38 24.71 -24.83
CA LEU A 175 -2.54 24.09 -26.14
C LEU A 175 -3.95 23.50 -26.31
N GLU A 176 -4.60 23.83 -27.44
CA GLU A 176 -5.91 23.30 -27.81
C GLU A 176 -5.82 21.94 -28.52
N ASP A 177 -4.60 21.42 -28.72
CA ASP A 177 -4.35 20.12 -29.34
C ASP A 177 -5.06 18.99 -28.58
N TYR A 178 -5.70 18.10 -29.34
CA TYR A 178 -6.48 16.99 -28.82
C TYR A 178 -5.70 16.12 -27.82
N TYR A 179 -4.40 15.94 -28.06
CA TYR A 179 -3.52 15.13 -27.20
C TYR A 179 -3.33 15.73 -25.81
N TYR A 180 -3.31 17.05 -25.67
CA TYR A 180 -3.03 17.73 -24.40
C TYR A 180 -4.27 18.34 -23.75
N TYR A 181 -5.40 18.39 -24.45
CA TYR A 181 -6.60 19.12 -24.03
C TYR A 181 -7.07 18.82 -22.58
N TYR A 182 -6.95 17.56 -22.12
CA TYR A 182 -7.37 17.15 -20.77
C TYR A 182 -6.27 17.26 -19.71
N ALA A 183 -5.04 17.59 -20.09
CA ALA A 183 -3.89 17.86 -19.22
C ALA A 183 -3.19 19.17 -19.67
N PHE A 184 -4.01 20.16 -20.05
CA PHE A 184 -3.55 21.40 -20.68
C PHE A 184 -2.69 22.24 -19.73
N ASP A 185 -2.97 22.16 -18.43
CA ASP A 185 -2.19 22.73 -17.35
C ASP A 185 -0.80 22.08 -17.25
N TYR A 186 -0.73 20.75 -17.31
CA TYR A 186 0.52 20.03 -17.25
C TYR A 186 1.42 20.35 -18.45
N LYS A 187 0.87 20.37 -19.67
CA LYS A 187 1.63 20.77 -20.87
C LYS A 187 2.02 22.24 -20.86
N PHE A 188 1.23 23.12 -20.22
CA PHE A 188 1.59 24.52 -20.03
C PHE A 188 2.85 24.66 -19.16
N TYR A 189 2.97 23.88 -18.09
CA TYR A 189 4.20 23.84 -17.29
C TYR A 189 5.39 23.30 -18.08
N MET A 190 5.20 22.30 -18.94
CA MET A 190 6.29 21.77 -19.76
C MET A 190 6.83 22.83 -20.72
N GLN A 191 5.96 23.60 -21.39
CA GLN A 191 6.38 24.73 -22.23
C GLN A 191 7.19 25.78 -21.44
N ILE A 192 6.83 26.04 -20.18
CA ILE A 192 7.58 26.97 -19.33
C ILE A 192 8.99 26.43 -19.04
N LEU A 193 9.10 25.15 -18.66
CA LEU A 193 10.40 24.52 -18.39
C LEU A 193 11.27 24.46 -19.65
N GLU A 194 10.69 24.15 -20.81
CA GLU A 194 11.36 24.13 -22.12
C GLU A 194 11.94 25.51 -22.49
N CYS A 195 11.31 26.61 -22.05
CA CYS A 195 11.83 27.97 -22.22
C CYS A 195 12.78 28.43 -21.08
N GLY A 196 13.19 27.54 -20.18
CA GLY A 196 14.08 27.84 -19.06
C GLY A 196 13.40 28.53 -17.87
N GLY A 197 12.07 28.53 -17.82
CA GLY A 197 11.31 29.09 -16.71
C GLY A 197 11.34 28.20 -15.48
N LYS A 198 11.25 28.79 -14.29
CA LYS A 198 11.29 28.07 -13.02
C LYS A 198 9.92 27.99 -12.36
N ILE A 199 9.59 26.82 -11.84
CA ILE A 199 8.28 26.51 -11.24
C ILE A 199 8.50 25.98 -9.83
N THR A 200 7.77 26.48 -8.84
CA THR A 200 7.87 26.01 -7.44
C THR A 200 6.55 26.22 -6.70
N ASN A 201 6.39 25.58 -5.54
CA ASN A 201 5.28 25.81 -4.62
C ASN A 201 5.80 26.41 -3.31
N LEU A 202 5.09 27.41 -2.80
CA LEU A 202 5.24 27.87 -1.43
C LEU A 202 4.73 26.81 -0.45
N ASP A 203 5.48 26.53 0.62
CA ASP A 203 5.13 25.58 1.69
C ASP A 203 4.09 26.17 2.65
N GLU A 204 2.96 26.62 2.10
CA GLU A 204 1.85 27.20 2.84
C GLU A 204 0.52 26.84 2.17
N VAL A 205 -0.46 26.45 2.96
CA VAL A 205 -1.85 26.29 2.49
C VAL A 205 -2.46 27.68 2.32
N LEU A 206 -2.75 28.06 1.08
CA LEU A 206 -3.32 29.38 0.74
C LEU A 206 -4.57 29.31 -0.14
N LEU A 207 -5.10 28.11 -0.37
CA LEU A 207 -6.34 27.88 -1.09
C LEU A 207 -7.06 26.66 -0.53
N LEU A 208 -8.37 26.79 -0.32
CA LEU A 208 -9.24 25.66 -0.08
C LEU A 208 -9.73 25.15 -1.44
N TYR A 209 -9.45 23.88 -1.73
CA TYR A 209 -9.76 23.23 -3.00
C TYR A 209 -11.07 22.45 -2.88
N ARG A 210 -12.09 22.81 -3.65
CA ARG A 210 -13.41 22.18 -3.54
C ARG A 210 -13.40 20.83 -4.23
N PHE A 211 -13.74 19.81 -3.47
CA PHE A 211 -13.88 18.44 -3.99
C PHE A 211 -15.34 18.02 -3.93
N ASP A 212 -16.01 18.01 -5.09
CA ASP A 212 -17.38 17.50 -5.23
C ASP A 212 -17.46 16.37 -6.27
N ASN A 213 -18.48 15.50 -6.12
CA ASN A 213 -18.73 14.41 -7.06
C ASN A 213 -19.29 14.89 -8.41
N HIS A 214 -19.59 16.18 -8.55
CA HIS A 214 -20.17 16.77 -9.76
C HIS A 214 -19.12 17.41 -10.69
N SER A 215 -17.88 17.51 -10.22
CA SER A 215 -16.73 18.00 -10.97
C SER A 215 -16.54 17.28 -12.30
N CYS A 216 -16.09 18.00 -13.32
CA CYS A 216 -15.87 17.43 -14.65
C CYS A 216 -14.87 16.26 -14.65
N SER A 217 -13.89 16.32 -13.74
CA SER A 217 -12.82 15.33 -13.53
C SER A 217 -13.27 14.06 -12.80
N SER A 218 -14.43 14.06 -12.12
CA SER A 218 -14.99 12.87 -11.46
C SER A 218 -15.61 11.87 -12.45
N LYS A 219 -15.89 12.30 -13.68
CA LYS A 219 -16.53 11.46 -14.72
C LYS A 219 -15.54 10.44 -15.29
N PRO A 220 -15.87 9.13 -15.31
CA PRO A 220 -14.95 8.08 -15.76
C PRO A 220 -14.37 8.30 -17.17
N GLU A 221 -15.20 8.77 -18.12
CA GLU A 221 -14.74 9.05 -19.49
C GLU A 221 -13.76 10.23 -19.55
N THR A 222 -13.98 11.28 -18.75
CA THR A 222 -13.03 12.40 -18.63
C THR A 222 -11.72 11.92 -18.04
N GLN A 223 -11.77 11.15 -16.95
CA GLN A 223 -10.58 10.62 -16.30
C GLN A 223 -9.74 9.74 -17.24
N LYS A 224 -10.40 8.91 -18.08
CA LYS A 224 -9.71 8.11 -19.09
C LYS A 224 -8.96 8.99 -20.10
N LYS A 225 -9.59 10.05 -20.61
CA LYS A 225 -8.94 10.99 -21.55
C LYS A 225 -7.82 11.78 -20.90
N GLN A 226 -8.01 12.23 -19.66
CA GLN A 226 -6.98 12.89 -18.87
C GLN A 226 -5.76 11.98 -18.65
N ASN A 227 -5.98 10.72 -18.28
CA ASN A 227 -4.89 9.75 -18.11
C ASN A 227 -4.12 9.53 -19.42
N LEU A 228 -4.80 9.54 -20.58
CA LEU A 228 -4.14 9.45 -21.88
C LEU A 228 -3.29 10.70 -22.16
N SER A 229 -3.83 11.91 -21.96
CA SER A 229 -3.09 13.17 -22.13
C SER A 229 -1.86 13.25 -21.21
N VAL A 230 -2.02 12.88 -19.93
CA VAL A 230 -0.91 12.81 -18.97
C VAL A 230 0.14 11.80 -19.44
N ARG A 231 -0.29 10.62 -19.92
CA ARG A 231 0.65 9.59 -20.41
C ARG A 231 1.42 10.05 -21.64
N THR A 232 0.79 10.79 -22.56
CA THR A 232 1.48 11.39 -23.71
C THR A 232 2.60 12.32 -23.24
N ILE A 233 2.32 13.23 -22.30
CA ILE A 233 3.33 14.15 -21.75
C ILE A 233 4.45 13.39 -21.03
N GLN A 234 4.10 12.37 -20.23
CA GLN A 234 5.10 11.53 -19.55
C GLN A 234 6.04 10.82 -20.52
N ILE A 235 5.52 10.29 -21.64
CA ILE A 235 6.35 9.65 -22.67
C ILE A 235 7.28 10.69 -23.30
N GLU A 236 6.77 11.86 -23.68
CA GLU A 236 7.57 12.95 -24.25
C GLU A 236 8.73 13.35 -23.32
N ASN A 237 8.46 13.43 -22.02
CA ASN A 237 9.43 13.81 -21.00
C ASN A 237 10.47 12.72 -20.72
N LEU A 238 10.03 11.45 -20.61
CA LEU A 238 10.88 10.36 -20.13
C LEU A 238 11.62 9.62 -21.26
N GLN A 239 11.19 9.76 -22.52
CA GLN A 239 11.85 9.11 -23.67
C GLN A 239 13.30 9.57 -23.88
N GLN A 240 13.69 10.73 -23.34
CA GLN A 240 15.08 11.19 -23.38
C GLN A 240 16.00 10.37 -22.45
N PHE A 241 15.43 9.70 -21.44
CA PHE A 241 16.17 8.86 -20.47
C PHE A 241 15.97 7.36 -20.71
N PHE A 242 14.82 6.97 -21.28
CA PHE A 242 14.38 5.58 -21.35
C PHE A 242 13.87 5.20 -22.73
N ASN A 243 14.13 3.94 -23.12
CA ASN A 243 13.52 3.38 -24.33
C ASN A 243 12.07 2.94 -24.08
N GLU A 244 11.35 2.54 -25.14
CA GLU A 244 9.93 2.16 -25.06
C GLU A 244 9.64 1.01 -24.08
N GLU A 245 10.50 -0.01 -24.02
CA GLU A 245 10.33 -1.17 -23.12
C GLU A 245 10.50 -0.76 -21.65
N GLU A 246 11.52 0.06 -21.36
CA GLU A 246 11.76 0.64 -20.04
C GLU A 246 10.59 1.52 -19.61
N LEU A 247 10.07 2.37 -20.49
CA LEU A 247 8.90 3.21 -20.22
C LEU A 247 7.67 2.36 -19.91
N GLU A 248 7.41 1.30 -20.68
CA GLU A 248 6.29 0.40 -20.40
C GLU A 248 6.43 -0.24 -19.01
N HIS A 249 7.64 -0.61 -18.60
CA HIS A 249 7.90 -1.13 -17.26
C HIS A 249 7.69 -0.08 -16.16
N ILE A 250 8.26 1.11 -16.33
CA ILE A 250 8.12 2.24 -15.40
C ILE A 250 6.64 2.55 -15.19
N PHE A 251 5.88 2.62 -16.27
CA PHE A 251 4.46 2.94 -16.22
C PHE A 251 3.57 1.83 -15.67
N LYS A 252 4.00 0.56 -15.69
CA LYS A 252 3.33 -0.50 -14.91
C LYS A 252 3.51 -0.25 -13.40
N GLY A 253 4.63 0.35 -13.00
CA GLY A 253 4.96 0.70 -11.62
C GLY A 253 4.36 2.01 -11.12
N ILE A 254 4.41 3.08 -11.94
CA ILE A 254 3.98 4.45 -11.65
C ILE A 254 2.58 4.71 -12.24
N ASN A 255 1.55 4.28 -11.51
CA ASN A 255 0.15 4.43 -11.91
C ASN A 255 -0.62 5.53 -11.17
N SER A 256 0.05 6.34 -10.34
CA SER A 256 -0.65 7.30 -9.48
C SER A 256 0.00 8.68 -9.45
N TYR A 257 -0.83 9.69 -9.21
CA TYR A 257 -0.51 11.13 -9.14
C TYR A 257 0.61 11.50 -8.15
N SER A 258 0.98 10.60 -7.21
CA SER A 258 1.93 10.91 -6.16
C SER A 258 2.76 9.69 -5.77
N PHE A 259 4.09 9.83 -5.86
CA PHE A 259 5.04 8.85 -5.34
C PHE A 259 4.88 8.56 -3.83
N HIS A 260 4.18 9.44 -3.10
CA HIS A 260 3.91 9.29 -1.67
C HIS A 260 2.88 8.19 -1.37
N ARG A 261 2.03 7.78 -2.32
CA ARG A 261 0.96 6.80 -2.08
C ARG A 261 1.41 5.34 -1.97
N ASP A 262 2.70 5.10 -1.77
CA ASP A 262 3.29 3.75 -1.78
C ASP A 262 2.90 2.94 -3.03
N SER A 263 2.52 3.65 -4.11
CA SER A 263 1.98 3.05 -5.32
C SER A 263 3.07 2.48 -6.21
N ILE A 264 4.34 2.57 -5.80
CA ILE A 264 5.53 2.07 -6.50
C ILE A 264 6.55 1.59 -5.45
N LYS A 265 7.28 0.52 -5.78
CA LYS A 265 8.34 0.02 -4.91
C LYS A 265 9.47 1.05 -4.83
N ARG A 266 10.03 1.25 -3.65
CA ARG A 266 11.14 2.17 -3.41
C ARG A 266 12.38 1.78 -4.20
N LYS A 267 12.62 0.47 -4.36
CA LYS A 267 13.68 -0.02 -5.24
C LYS A 267 13.47 0.39 -6.71
N GLU A 268 12.24 0.27 -7.22
CA GLU A 268 11.92 0.67 -8.60
C GLU A 268 12.13 2.17 -8.81
N LEU A 269 11.69 3.00 -7.85
CA LEU A 269 11.96 4.45 -7.90
C LEU A 269 13.45 4.79 -7.84
N TYR A 270 14.22 4.09 -7.00
CA TYR A 270 15.66 4.26 -6.93
C TYR A 270 16.30 3.99 -8.30
N GLU A 271 15.97 2.84 -8.92
CA GLU A 271 16.50 2.47 -10.22
C GLU A 271 16.11 3.48 -11.31
N VAL A 272 14.90 4.05 -11.27
CA VAL A 272 14.48 5.11 -12.19
C VAL A 272 15.32 6.37 -12.02
N PHE A 273 15.43 6.89 -10.79
CA PHE A 273 16.20 8.12 -10.57
C PHE A 273 17.70 7.93 -10.86
N SER A 274 18.29 6.80 -10.46
CA SER A 274 19.70 6.52 -10.77
C SER A 274 19.94 6.40 -12.28
N ARG A 275 19.06 5.73 -13.04
CA ARG A 275 19.20 5.66 -14.50
C ARG A 275 19.03 7.01 -15.17
N MET A 276 18.10 7.85 -14.70
CA MET A 276 17.97 9.21 -15.20
C MET A 276 19.27 9.98 -14.95
N GLN A 277 19.79 9.95 -13.72
CA GLN A 277 21.06 10.60 -13.37
C GLN A 277 22.22 10.12 -14.25
N GLU A 278 22.35 8.81 -14.49
CA GLU A 278 23.41 8.23 -15.34
C GLU A 278 23.28 8.64 -16.82
N ARG A 279 22.04 8.88 -17.30
CA ARG A 279 21.74 9.14 -18.72
C ARG A 279 21.41 10.60 -19.01
N ASP A 280 21.48 11.48 -18.01
CA ASP A 280 21.23 12.92 -18.17
C ASP A 280 22.39 13.62 -18.89
N ALA A 281 22.55 13.30 -20.17
CA ALA A 281 23.67 13.75 -21.01
C ALA A 281 23.72 15.27 -21.17
N ASN A 282 22.58 15.95 -21.00
CA ASN A 282 22.47 17.40 -21.10
C ASN A 282 22.58 18.10 -19.74
N SER A 283 22.78 17.35 -18.65
CA SER A 283 22.80 17.88 -17.28
C SER A 283 21.57 18.74 -16.99
N ILE A 284 20.39 18.25 -17.39
CA ILE A 284 19.11 18.92 -17.20
C ILE A 284 18.87 19.15 -15.71
N PHE A 285 19.25 18.18 -14.88
CA PHE A 285 19.20 18.25 -13.43
C PHE A 285 20.58 18.03 -12.83
N SER A 286 20.89 18.74 -11.75
CA SER A 286 22.10 18.51 -10.98
C SER A 286 22.04 17.16 -10.24
N GLU A 287 23.20 16.58 -9.97
CA GLU A 287 23.34 15.37 -9.15
C GLU A 287 22.62 15.53 -7.80
N LYS A 288 22.75 16.71 -7.17
CA LYS A 288 22.07 17.04 -5.92
C LYS A 288 20.55 16.93 -6.03
N THR A 289 19.96 17.29 -7.16
CA THR A 289 18.51 17.18 -7.38
C THR A 289 18.05 15.73 -7.41
N TYR A 290 18.81 14.84 -8.05
CA TYR A 290 18.54 13.40 -8.00
C TYR A 290 18.68 12.86 -6.58
N GLU A 291 19.74 13.25 -5.86
CA GLU A 291 19.92 12.87 -4.44
C GLU A 291 18.77 13.35 -3.55
N GLU A 292 18.26 14.57 -3.75
CA GLU A 292 17.11 15.11 -3.05
C GLU A 292 15.83 14.30 -3.34
N ALA A 293 15.57 13.96 -4.61
CA ALA A 293 14.44 13.12 -4.99
C ALA A 293 14.54 11.71 -4.41
N ILE A 294 15.71 11.09 -4.46
CA ILE A 294 16.00 9.79 -3.87
C ILE A 294 15.78 9.84 -2.35
N LYS A 295 16.29 10.88 -1.66
CA LYS A 295 16.07 11.07 -0.22
C LYS A 295 14.59 11.21 0.13
N LEU A 296 13.87 12.00 -0.66
CA LEU A 296 12.46 12.27 -0.45
C LEU A 296 11.61 11.00 -0.60
N TYR A 297 11.82 10.21 -1.66
CA TYR A 297 10.93 9.11 -2.01
C TYR A 297 11.45 7.71 -1.67
N VAL A 298 12.75 7.49 -1.73
CA VAL A 298 13.39 6.17 -1.51
C VAL A 298 13.94 6.04 -0.10
N GLY A 299 14.75 7.00 0.34
CA GLY A 299 15.46 6.90 1.62
C GLY A 299 16.88 7.46 1.56
N GLN A 300 17.69 7.17 2.58
CA GLN A 300 19.04 7.71 2.72
C GLN A 300 20.06 6.59 2.92
N LYS A 301 21.34 6.84 2.66
CA LYS A 301 22.40 5.86 2.96
C LYS A 301 22.32 5.44 4.43
N THR A 302 22.14 4.15 4.68
CA THR A 302 21.80 3.61 6.00
C THR A 302 22.41 2.22 6.18
N THR A 303 23.14 2.03 7.27
CA THR A 303 23.47 0.69 7.78
C THR A 303 22.34 0.20 8.68
N MET A 304 21.65 -0.86 8.26
CA MET A 304 20.52 -1.43 8.99
C MET A 304 20.98 -2.60 9.85
N HIS A 305 20.82 -2.45 11.16
CA HIS A 305 21.04 -3.52 12.13
C HIS A 305 19.75 -4.36 12.27
N ILE A 306 19.76 -5.57 11.70
CA ILE A 306 18.59 -6.44 11.63
C ILE A 306 18.82 -7.72 12.42
N PHE A 307 17.90 -8.02 13.33
CA PHE A 307 17.99 -9.11 14.29
C PHE A 307 17.00 -10.22 13.97
N PHE A 308 17.46 -11.46 14.13
CA PHE A 308 16.69 -12.68 13.97
C PHE A 308 16.91 -13.59 15.17
N THR A 309 15.92 -14.43 15.46
CA THR A 309 16.01 -15.46 16.51
C THR A 309 15.66 -16.80 15.88
N ILE A 310 16.58 -17.76 15.91
CA ILE A 310 16.40 -19.06 15.26
C ILE A 310 16.95 -20.20 16.11
N ASN A 311 16.47 -21.40 15.79
CA ASN A 311 17.25 -22.62 15.97
C ASN A 311 17.66 -23.17 14.59
N ASP A 312 18.49 -24.20 14.58
CA ASP A 312 19.07 -24.75 13.35
C ASP A 312 18.02 -25.22 12.32
N SER A 313 16.83 -25.66 12.76
CA SER A 313 15.77 -26.12 11.85
C SER A 313 15.13 -25.00 11.01
N TYR A 314 15.33 -23.74 11.40
CA TYR A 314 14.81 -22.56 10.70
C TYR A 314 15.82 -21.89 9.76
N THR A 315 17.04 -22.41 9.64
CA THR A 315 18.10 -21.86 8.77
C THR A 315 17.61 -21.63 7.35
N GLN A 316 16.94 -22.62 6.75
CA GLN A 316 16.38 -22.49 5.40
C GLN A 316 15.51 -21.22 5.27
N HIS A 317 14.61 -21.01 6.23
CA HIS A 317 13.66 -19.91 6.20
C HIS A 317 14.35 -18.56 6.40
N LEU A 318 15.32 -18.51 7.31
CA LEU A 318 16.18 -17.33 7.48
C LEU A 318 16.94 -17.00 6.19
N CYS A 319 17.47 -18.00 5.49
CA CYS A 319 18.13 -17.77 4.22
C CYS A 319 17.19 -17.17 3.17
N VAL A 320 15.94 -17.62 3.10
CA VAL A 320 14.94 -17.04 2.18
C VAL A 320 14.62 -15.59 2.59
N LEU A 321 14.46 -15.30 3.88
CA LEU A 321 14.22 -13.95 4.38
C LEU A 321 15.39 -13.02 4.04
N ILE A 322 16.62 -13.38 4.38
CA ILE A 322 17.81 -12.58 4.05
C ILE A 322 17.95 -12.39 2.54
N ALA A 323 17.79 -13.45 1.74
CA ALA A 323 17.83 -13.33 0.28
C ALA A 323 16.77 -12.34 -0.24
N SER A 324 15.57 -12.33 0.34
CA SER A 324 14.54 -11.36 -0.01
C SER A 324 14.90 -9.93 0.39
N ILE A 325 15.52 -9.71 1.55
CA ILE A 325 16.03 -8.39 1.97
C ILE A 325 17.07 -7.89 0.96
N LEU A 326 18.09 -8.71 0.67
CA LEU A 326 19.20 -8.33 -0.19
C LEU A 326 18.73 -8.06 -1.63
N LYS A 327 17.86 -8.93 -2.21
CA LYS A 327 17.35 -8.77 -3.58
C LYS A 327 16.47 -7.53 -3.77
N ASN A 328 15.80 -7.06 -2.73
CA ASN A 328 14.92 -5.89 -2.79
C ASN A 328 15.55 -4.62 -2.21
N SER A 329 16.82 -4.69 -1.81
CA SER A 329 17.58 -3.54 -1.35
C SER A 329 18.07 -2.65 -2.50
N THR A 330 18.48 -1.43 -2.15
CA THR A 330 19.16 -0.46 -3.03
C THR A 330 20.61 -0.28 -2.59
N THR A 331 21.42 0.47 -3.32
CA THR A 331 22.81 0.80 -2.89
C THR A 331 22.86 1.69 -1.63
N LEU A 332 21.73 2.30 -1.24
CA LEU A 332 21.59 3.05 0.01
C LEU A 332 21.53 2.16 1.25
N ASP A 333 21.30 0.86 1.06
CA ASP A 333 21.02 -0.06 2.15
C ASP A 333 22.25 -0.92 2.44
N ASP A 334 22.95 -0.68 3.54
CA ASP A 334 23.96 -1.60 4.06
C ASP A 334 23.35 -2.43 5.19
N PHE A 335 23.87 -3.63 5.42
CA PHE A 335 23.25 -4.57 6.36
C PHE A 335 24.27 -5.13 7.34
N HIS A 336 23.88 -5.13 8.61
CA HIS A 336 24.50 -5.92 9.67
C HIS A 336 23.43 -6.82 10.28
N PHE A 337 23.56 -8.13 10.06
CA PHE A 337 22.64 -9.12 10.57
C PHE A 337 23.10 -9.69 11.91
N TYR A 338 22.16 -9.86 12.84
CA TYR A 338 22.40 -10.52 14.13
C TYR A 338 21.51 -11.75 14.22
N VAL A 339 22.13 -12.93 14.29
CA VAL A 339 21.42 -14.22 14.34
C VAL A 339 21.57 -14.78 15.74
N LEU A 340 20.54 -14.60 16.56
CA LEU A 340 20.51 -15.11 17.92
C LEU A 340 20.08 -16.58 17.92
N HIS A 341 20.85 -17.43 18.58
CA HIS A 341 20.59 -18.86 18.70
C HIS A 341 20.95 -19.37 20.10
N ASP A 342 20.53 -20.59 20.40
CA ASP A 342 20.65 -21.21 21.72
C ASP A 342 21.92 -22.06 21.92
N GLY A 343 22.98 -21.75 21.17
CA GLY A 343 24.20 -22.57 21.10
C GLY A 343 24.15 -23.73 20.11
N CYS A 344 22.98 -24.12 19.58
CA CYS A 344 22.86 -25.31 18.73
C CYS A 344 22.92 -25.05 17.21
N LEU A 345 23.30 -23.84 16.77
CA LEU A 345 23.36 -23.51 15.35
C LEU A 345 24.61 -24.12 14.71
N SER A 346 24.42 -25.02 13.74
CA SER A 346 25.51 -25.76 13.11
C SER A 346 26.39 -24.88 12.22
N GLU A 347 27.65 -25.29 12.02
CA GLU A 347 28.56 -24.61 11.08
C GLU A 347 28.05 -24.67 9.62
N PHE A 348 27.35 -25.74 9.24
CA PHE A 348 26.67 -25.81 7.94
C PHE A 348 25.63 -24.71 7.80
N SER A 349 24.79 -24.51 8.83
CA SER A 349 23.79 -23.44 8.84
C SER A 349 24.42 -22.05 8.77
N LYS A 350 25.49 -21.80 9.54
CA LYS A 350 26.23 -20.53 9.50
C LYS A 350 26.80 -20.26 8.10
N ASN A 351 27.43 -21.28 7.49
CA ASN A 351 27.97 -21.19 6.14
C ASN A 351 26.87 -20.94 5.09
N ASP A 352 25.73 -21.63 5.17
CA ASP A 352 24.60 -21.41 4.27
C ASP A 352 24.09 -19.97 4.30
N ILE A 353 24.02 -19.38 5.50
CA ILE A 353 23.61 -17.98 5.67
C ILE A 353 24.68 -17.04 5.11
N GLN A 354 25.95 -17.27 5.43
CA GLN A 354 27.07 -16.45 4.97
C GLN A 354 27.25 -16.49 3.44
N ASN A 355 26.91 -17.60 2.78
CA ASN A 355 26.96 -17.74 1.34
C ASN A 355 26.03 -16.75 0.59
N LEU A 356 25.04 -16.16 1.27
CA LEU A 356 24.14 -15.16 0.69
C LEU A 356 24.84 -13.84 0.34
N ARG A 357 26.11 -13.65 0.74
CA ARG A 357 26.94 -12.51 0.29
C ARG A 357 27.08 -12.46 -1.24
N ASN A 358 26.91 -13.60 -1.91
CA ASN A 358 26.83 -13.67 -3.37
C ASN A 358 25.69 -12.83 -3.98
N ILE A 359 24.64 -12.50 -3.21
CA ILE A 359 23.56 -11.61 -3.63
C ILE A 359 24.00 -10.15 -3.48
N LYS A 360 24.55 -9.82 -2.30
CA LYS A 360 25.04 -8.51 -1.90
C LYS A 360 25.83 -8.66 -0.60
N GLU A 361 26.91 -7.90 -0.46
CA GLU A 361 27.74 -7.89 0.75
C GLU A 361 26.97 -7.44 2.00
N PHE A 362 27.32 -8.04 3.15
CA PHE A 362 26.79 -7.70 4.48
C PHE A 362 27.69 -8.23 5.60
N ASP A 363 27.54 -7.60 6.77
CA ASP A 363 28.10 -8.06 8.02
C ASP A 363 27.12 -8.98 8.76
N ILE A 364 27.64 -9.94 9.52
CA ILE A 364 26.80 -10.87 10.29
C ILE A 364 27.49 -11.36 11.55
N ASP A 365 26.76 -11.32 12.65
CA ASP A 365 27.13 -11.92 13.93
C ASP A 365 26.18 -13.06 14.29
N PHE A 366 26.76 -14.21 14.62
CA PHE A 366 26.04 -15.33 15.22
C PHE A 366 26.19 -15.23 16.73
N VAL A 367 25.10 -14.94 17.43
CA VAL A 367 25.10 -14.63 18.86
C VAL A 367 24.47 -15.77 19.64
N GLU A 368 25.28 -16.47 20.42
CA GLU A 368 24.79 -17.43 21.39
C GLU A 368 24.17 -16.72 22.59
N VAL A 369 22.93 -17.09 22.92
CA VAL A 369 22.20 -16.49 24.04
C VAL A 369 22.35 -17.35 25.31
N ASN A 370 23.14 -16.81 26.24
CA ASN A 370 23.38 -17.36 27.57
C ASN A 370 22.81 -16.40 28.64
N ASP A 371 21.48 -16.30 28.71
CA ASP A 371 20.77 -15.48 29.72
C ASP A 371 19.75 -16.33 30.48
N ASP A 372 20.07 -16.67 31.73
CA ASP A 372 19.26 -17.54 32.60
C ASP A 372 17.80 -17.07 32.72
N ARG A 373 17.54 -15.75 32.63
CA ARG A 373 16.18 -15.20 32.73
C ARG A 373 15.28 -15.67 31.58
N VAL A 374 15.87 -15.94 30.41
CA VAL A 374 15.15 -16.54 29.27
C VAL A 374 14.79 -17.99 29.56
N TYR A 375 15.72 -18.73 30.13
CA TYR A 375 15.55 -20.16 30.44
C TYR A 375 14.57 -20.39 31.61
N ASP A 376 14.40 -19.40 32.48
CA ASP A 376 13.42 -19.40 33.59
C ASP A 376 11.98 -19.09 33.15
N CYS A 377 11.75 -18.70 31.89
CA CYS A 377 10.41 -18.37 31.40
C CYS A 377 9.61 -19.63 31.04
N GLU A 378 8.39 -19.77 31.57
CA GLU A 378 7.52 -20.91 31.27
C GLU A 378 7.16 -21.02 29.77
N GLN A 379 7.16 -22.26 29.27
CA GLN A 379 6.66 -22.60 27.93
C GLN A 379 5.13 -22.71 27.96
N SER A 380 4.45 -22.28 26.88
CA SER A 380 2.98 -22.33 26.84
C SER A 380 2.47 -23.76 26.91
N SER A 381 1.45 -23.97 27.74
CA SER A 381 0.74 -25.25 27.89
C SER A 381 -0.34 -25.48 26.81
N ASN A 382 -0.45 -24.60 25.81
CA ASN A 382 -1.46 -24.69 24.75
C ASN A 382 -1.00 -25.59 23.59
N PRO A 383 -1.66 -26.75 23.33
CA PRO A 383 -1.29 -27.68 22.27
C PRO A 383 -1.43 -27.12 20.85
N GLU A 384 -2.19 -26.03 20.64
CA GLU A 384 -2.37 -25.41 19.32
C GLU A 384 -1.25 -24.41 18.96
N MET A 385 -0.46 -23.97 19.94
CA MET A 385 0.74 -23.15 19.71
C MET A 385 1.97 -24.05 19.58
N PHE A 386 2.05 -24.78 18.47
CA PHE A 386 3.27 -25.50 18.10
C PHE A 386 4.41 -24.48 17.94
N HIS A 387 5.55 -24.76 18.58
CA HIS A 387 6.79 -23.95 18.66
C HIS A 387 6.87 -22.97 19.84
N THR A 388 6.91 -23.50 21.05
CA THR A 388 7.20 -22.78 22.30
C THR A 388 8.64 -22.99 22.74
N SER A 389 9.55 -22.86 21.79
CA SER A 389 10.98 -22.98 22.06
C SER A 389 11.46 -21.69 22.76
N LYS A 390 12.39 -21.82 23.72
CA LYS A 390 12.89 -20.73 24.60
C LYS A 390 13.37 -19.47 23.83
N GLU A 391 13.78 -19.65 22.58
CA GLU A 391 14.26 -18.64 21.64
C GLU A 391 13.23 -17.53 21.38
N VAL A 392 11.94 -17.77 21.65
CA VAL A 392 10.93 -16.71 21.48
C VAL A 392 11.16 -15.51 22.40
N TYR A 393 11.79 -15.72 23.56
CA TYR A 393 12.11 -14.66 24.52
C TYR A 393 13.44 -13.96 24.25
N PHE A 394 14.25 -14.42 23.29
CA PHE A 394 15.47 -13.71 22.86
C PHE A 394 15.15 -12.29 22.34
N ARG A 395 13.91 -12.04 21.92
CA ARG A 395 13.42 -10.71 21.54
C ARG A 395 13.52 -9.67 22.66
N TYR A 396 13.53 -10.07 23.93
CA TYR A 396 13.62 -9.12 25.04
C TYR A 396 15.01 -8.50 25.16
N ILE A 397 16.05 -9.30 24.91
CA ILE A 397 17.43 -8.91 25.16
C ILE A 397 18.08 -8.21 23.97
N LEU A 398 17.39 -8.06 22.83
CA LEU A 398 17.95 -7.47 21.60
C LEU A 398 18.67 -6.12 21.84
N PRO A 399 18.15 -5.17 22.64
CA PRO A 399 18.85 -3.91 22.89
C PRO A 399 20.18 -4.04 23.62
N ASN A 400 20.42 -5.18 24.30
CA ASN A 400 21.62 -5.43 25.10
C ASN A 400 22.68 -6.24 24.34
N ILE A 401 22.36 -6.73 23.14
CA ILE A 401 23.31 -7.51 22.33
C ILE A 401 24.47 -6.64 21.83
N ASN A 402 24.17 -5.39 21.47
CA ASN A 402 25.18 -4.42 21.09
C ASN A 402 24.75 -3.02 21.54
N GLU A 403 25.45 -2.50 22.56
CA GLU A 403 25.13 -1.23 23.21
C GLU A 403 25.37 -0.01 22.32
N ASN A 404 26.18 -0.14 21.27
CA ASN A 404 26.49 0.94 20.34
C ASN A 404 25.38 1.19 19.31
N ILE A 405 24.34 0.35 19.30
CA ILE A 405 23.22 0.46 18.36
C ILE A 405 22.04 1.10 19.07
N ASP A 406 21.61 2.25 18.58
CA ASP A 406 20.45 2.97 19.11
C ASP A 406 19.13 2.56 18.46
N ARG A 407 19.19 1.99 17.26
CA ARG A 407 18.03 1.57 16.45
C ARG A 407 18.26 0.18 15.88
N LEU A 408 17.31 -0.72 16.06
CA LEU A 408 17.39 -2.05 15.47
C LEU A 408 16.04 -2.51 14.93
N LEU A 409 16.06 -3.39 13.93
CA LEU A 409 14.87 -4.00 13.36
C LEU A 409 14.88 -5.50 13.66
N TYR A 410 13.82 -5.98 14.29
CA TYR A 410 13.58 -7.40 14.49
C TYR A 410 12.58 -7.94 13.45
N LEU A 411 12.88 -9.11 12.88
CA LEU A 411 12.01 -9.82 11.94
C LEU A 411 11.88 -11.31 12.30
N ASP A 412 10.65 -11.80 12.29
CA ASP A 412 10.37 -13.23 12.33
C ASP A 412 10.84 -13.89 11.03
N VAL A 413 11.37 -15.11 11.15
CA VAL A 413 11.99 -15.88 10.07
C VAL A 413 10.99 -16.41 9.03
N ASP A 414 9.70 -16.26 9.30
CA ASP A 414 8.60 -16.55 8.39
C ASP A 414 8.08 -15.30 7.68
N CYS A 415 8.90 -14.25 7.60
CA CYS A 415 8.69 -13.09 6.76
C CYS A 415 9.38 -13.22 5.39
N ILE A 416 8.94 -12.39 4.44
CA ILE A 416 9.61 -12.09 3.18
C ILE A 416 9.53 -10.59 2.92
N VAL A 417 10.62 -10.01 2.43
CA VAL A 417 10.71 -8.59 2.06
C VAL A 417 10.58 -8.44 0.55
N GLU A 418 9.70 -7.55 0.11
CA GLU A 418 9.37 -7.31 -1.31
C GLU A 418 9.79 -5.91 -1.78
N ASP A 419 10.33 -5.06 -0.90
CA ASP A 419 10.80 -3.71 -1.24
C ASP A 419 11.88 -3.26 -0.24
N SER A 420 12.60 -2.17 -0.54
CA SER A 420 13.64 -1.66 0.35
C SER A 420 13.08 -1.33 1.74
N LEU A 421 13.81 -1.74 2.77
CA LEU A 421 13.48 -1.47 4.17
C LEU A 421 13.87 -0.05 4.61
N ASN A 422 14.49 0.77 3.76
CA ASN A 422 15.10 2.04 4.16
C ASN A 422 14.15 3.00 4.88
N LYS A 423 13.00 3.29 4.27
CA LYS A 423 11.97 4.16 4.88
C LYS A 423 11.40 3.55 6.16
N PHE A 424 11.23 2.23 6.18
CA PHE A 424 10.75 1.56 7.38
C PHE A 424 11.77 1.71 8.51
N TYR A 425 13.01 1.30 8.28
CA TYR A 425 14.09 1.37 9.25
C TYR A 425 14.31 2.81 9.75
N ASN A 426 14.28 3.82 8.89
CA ASN A 426 14.46 5.23 9.26
C ASN A 426 13.19 5.91 9.80
N SER A 427 12.12 5.18 10.10
CA SER A 427 10.90 5.78 10.67
C SER A 427 11.19 6.48 11.99
N ASP A 428 10.67 7.70 12.16
CA ASP A 428 10.83 8.48 13.39
C ASP A 428 10.10 7.80 14.57
N PHE A 429 10.81 7.64 15.68
CA PHE A 429 10.26 7.10 16.92
C PHE A 429 9.39 8.10 17.68
N LYS A 430 9.45 9.41 17.38
CA LYS A 430 8.71 10.48 18.09
C LYS A 430 8.78 10.32 19.62
N GLY A 431 9.95 9.97 20.14
CA GLY A 431 10.20 9.70 21.56
C GLY A 431 9.58 8.41 22.14
N LYS A 432 8.96 7.55 21.31
CA LYS A 432 8.38 6.25 21.70
C LYS A 432 9.41 5.12 21.65
N TYR A 433 9.03 3.97 22.18
CA TYR A 433 9.92 2.84 22.42
C TYR A 433 10.06 1.91 21.21
N VAL A 434 9.00 1.81 20.40
CA VAL A 434 8.93 0.83 19.33
C VAL A 434 7.93 1.28 18.27
N CYS A 435 8.25 1.06 17.00
CA CYS A 435 7.32 1.17 15.89
C CYS A 435 6.83 -0.22 15.49
N VAL A 436 5.52 -0.38 15.35
CA VAL A 436 4.83 -1.66 15.19
C VAL A 436 3.66 -1.54 14.20
N MET A 437 3.11 -2.69 13.82
CA MET A 437 1.90 -2.80 12.99
C MET A 437 0.83 -3.59 13.74
N ASP A 438 -0.44 -3.29 13.49
CA ASP A 438 -1.55 -3.99 14.16
C ASP A 438 -1.52 -5.50 13.93
N ASP A 439 -1.90 -6.28 14.95
CA ASP A 439 -2.32 -7.67 14.78
C ASP A 439 -3.78 -7.64 14.28
N GLY A 440 -3.96 -7.94 12.99
CA GLY A 440 -5.28 -7.88 12.37
C GLY A 440 -6.22 -9.00 12.79
N ASN A 441 -5.77 -9.99 13.58
CA ASN A 441 -6.59 -11.14 13.94
C ASN A 441 -7.74 -10.78 14.91
N TYR A 442 -8.98 -11.00 14.49
CA TYR A 442 -10.18 -10.78 15.31
C TYR A 442 -10.15 -11.42 16.71
N ASN A 443 -9.63 -12.65 16.83
CA ASN A 443 -9.56 -13.34 18.11
C ASN A 443 -8.51 -12.70 19.01
N SER A 444 -7.35 -12.32 18.46
CA SER A 444 -6.35 -11.52 19.17
C SER A 444 -6.96 -10.21 19.67
N TYR A 445 -7.62 -9.44 18.79
CA TYR A 445 -8.31 -8.19 19.15
C TYR A 445 -9.23 -8.37 20.36
N LYS A 446 -10.14 -9.35 20.33
CA LYS A 446 -11.07 -9.63 21.43
C LYS A 446 -10.35 -9.97 22.74
N TYR A 447 -9.32 -10.80 22.63
CA TYR A 447 -8.52 -11.21 23.78
C TYR A 447 -7.82 -10.01 24.42
N TYR A 448 -7.08 -9.22 23.63
CA TYR A 448 -6.30 -8.07 24.13
C TYR A 448 -7.18 -6.97 24.70
N LYS A 449 -8.33 -6.69 24.09
CA LYS A 449 -9.30 -5.74 24.62
C LYS A 449 -9.83 -6.17 25.98
N LYS A 450 -10.10 -7.46 26.17
CA LYS A 450 -10.61 -8.01 27.43
C LYS A 450 -9.53 -8.16 28.51
N ALA A 451 -8.36 -8.67 28.14
CA ALA A 451 -7.32 -9.07 29.09
C ALA A 451 -6.42 -7.89 29.50
N PHE A 452 -6.13 -6.96 28.58
CA PHE A 452 -5.16 -5.88 28.78
C PHE A 452 -5.73 -4.48 28.49
N GLY A 453 -6.99 -4.38 28.05
CA GLY A 453 -7.61 -3.12 27.65
C GLY A 453 -6.88 -2.46 26.48
N VAL A 454 -6.27 -3.26 25.60
CA VAL A 454 -5.58 -2.79 24.39
C VAL A 454 -6.56 -2.90 23.23
N GLU A 455 -6.96 -1.77 22.65
CA GLU A 455 -7.92 -1.75 21.55
C GLU A 455 -7.32 -2.32 20.27
N HIS A 456 -6.13 -1.86 19.87
CA HIS A 456 -5.47 -2.31 18.65
C HIS A 456 -4.12 -2.94 18.99
N PRO A 457 -4.10 -4.25 19.31
CA PRO A 457 -2.84 -4.94 19.62
C PRO A 457 -1.92 -4.94 18.41
N PHE A 458 -0.62 -5.12 18.63
CA PHE A 458 0.36 -5.29 17.56
C PHE A 458 0.87 -6.73 17.47
N ASN A 459 1.25 -7.11 16.26
CA ASN A 459 1.97 -8.36 16.00
C ASN A 459 3.46 -8.17 16.36
N ALA A 460 4.03 -9.10 17.12
CA ALA A 460 5.39 -9.00 17.64
C ALA A 460 6.48 -9.60 16.72
N GLY A 461 6.13 -10.01 15.50
CA GLY A 461 7.08 -10.58 14.54
C GLY A 461 7.80 -9.55 13.67
N VAL A 462 7.40 -8.28 13.73
CA VAL A 462 8.09 -7.19 13.03
C VAL A 462 8.14 -5.98 13.97
N LEU A 463 9.32 -5.68 14.52
CA LEU A 463 9.50 -4.63 15.52
C LEU A 463 10.68 -3.74 15.15
N LEU A 464 10.43 -2.44 14.96
CA LEU A 464 11.50 -1.45 14.88
C LEU A 464 11.68 -0.83 16.26
N ILE A 465 12.82 -1.08 16.88
CA ILE A 465 13.07 -0.83 18.31
C ILE A 465 13.99 0.36 18.49
N ASN A 466 13.59 1.28 19.37
CA ASN A 466 14.45 2.32 19.91
C ASN A 466 15.29 1.72 21.05
N ALA A 467 16.39 1.06 20.67
CA ALA A 467 17.22 0.29 21.58
C ALA A 467 17.84 1.18 22.67
N LYS A 468 18.23 2.41 22.31
CA LYS A 468 18.69 3.41 23.28
C LYS A 468 17.67 3.66 24.38
N LYS A 469 16.43 3.95 24.00
CA LYS A 469 15.36 4.22 24.95
C LYS A 469 15.00 2.99 25.80
N TRP A 470 15.09 1.79 25.22
CA TRP A 470 14.88 0.55 25.99
C TRP A 470 15.95 0.37 27.08
N ARG A 471 17.21 0.70 26.78
CA ARG A 471 18.31 0.66 27.76
C ARG A 471 18.14 1.74 28.83
N GLU A 472 17.88 2.98 28.44
CA GLU A 472 17.68 4.13 29.36
C GLU A 472 16.58 3.88 30.40
N ASP A 473 15.48 3.25 29.98
CA ASP A 473 14.31 3.00 30.84
C ASP A 473 14.26 1.56 31.38
N SER A 474 15.36 0.79 31.27
CA SER A 474 15.49 -0.60 31.75
C SER A 474 14.31 -1.51 31.33
N ILE A 475 13.89 -1.38 30.08
CA ILE A 475 12.70 -2.07 29.56
C ILE A 475 12.86 -3.59 29.59
N VAL A 476 14.06 -4.11 29.35
CA VAL A 476 14.34 -5.55 29.35
C VAL A 476 13.95 -6.19 30.69
N ASP A 477 14.33 -5.57 31.81
CA ASP A 477 14.02 -6.07 33.14
C ASP A 477 12.51 -6.03 33.43
N ASN A 478 11.84 -4.97 32.97
CA ASN A 478 10.39 -4.83 33.07
C ASN A 478 9.65 -5.95 32.31
N LEU A 479 10.14 -6.33 31.12
CA LEU A 479 9.57 -7.41 30.32
C LEU A 479 9.68 -8.75 31.07
N PHE A 480 10.86 -9.11 31.58
CA PHE A 480 11.04 -10.35 32.35
C PHE A 480 10.21 -10.37 33.64
N PHE A 481 10.15 -9.24 34.36
CA PHE A 481 9.32 -9.12 35.55
C PHE A 481 7.84 -9.37 35.24
N ASN A 482 7.30 -8.74 34.19
CA ASN A 482 5.91 -8.93 33.77
C ASN A 482 5.63 -10.34 33.28
N THR A 483 6.58 -10.99 32.58
CA THR A 483 6.45 -12.40 32.19
C THR A 483 6.22 -13.25 33.44
N LYS A 484 7.05 -13.12 34.47
CA LYS A 484 6.91 -13.88 35.72
C LYS A 484 5.54 -13.65 36.38
N ILE A 485 5.08 -12.40 36.44
CA ILE A 485 3.77 -12.04 37.02
C ILE A 485 2.60 -12.64 36.21
N PHE A 486 2.65 -12.56 34.88
CA PHE A 486 1.57 -13.06 34.04
C PHE A 486 1.51 -14.59 34.03
N THR A 487 2.66 -15.25 34.08
CA THR A 487 2.78 -16.69 34.24
C THR A 487 2.12 -17.14 35.55
N LEU A 488 2.54 -16.57 36.68
CA LEU A 488 1.99 -16.92 38.01
C LEU A 488 0.48 -16.67 38.13
N SER A 489 -0.02 -15.64 37.44
CA SER A 489 -1.46 -15.31 37.44
C SER A 489 -2.27 -16.05 36.38
N LYS A 490 -1.66 -16.97 35.60
CA LYS A 490 -2.30 -17.70 34.49
C LYS A 490 -2.98 -16.78 33.47
N LYS A 491 -2.40 -15.60 33.25
CA LYS A 491 -2.91 -14.57 32.32
C LYS A 491 -2.21 -14.57 30.96
N ILE A 492 -1.30 -15.50 30.70
CA ILE A 492 -0.58 -15.62 29.43
C ILE A 492 -1.35 -16.51 28.45
N MET A 493 -1.67 -15.98 27.27
CA MET A 493 -2.20 -16.73 26.13
C MET A 493 -1.21 -16.76 24.96
N TYR A 494 -0.62 -15.60 24.59
CA TYR A 494 0.32 -15.47 23.47
C TYR A 494 1.76 -15.16 23.91
N GLN A 495 2.15 -15.60 25.11
CA GLN A 495 3.52 -15.54 25.64
C GLN A 495 4.13 -14.13 25.57
N TYR A 496 5.29 -13.99 24.90
CA TYR A 496 6.03 -12.76 24.79
C TYR A 496 5.21 -11.63 24.15
N GLN A 497 4.30 -11.94 23.21
CA GLN A 497 3.46 -10.94 22.56
C GLN A 497 2.48 -10.28 23.56
N ASP A 498 2.02 -11.03 24.57
CA ASP A 498 1.15 -10.49 25.63
C ASP A 498 1.87 -9.44 26.47
N VAL A 499 3.08 -9.79 26.89
CA VAL A 499 3.93 -8.93 27.70
C VAL A 499 4.34 -7.68 26.92
N LEU A 500 4.69 -7.81 25.64
CA LEU A 500 5.03 -6.68 24.78
C LEU A 500 3.83 -5.74 24.56
N ASN A 501 2.65 -6.29 24.26
CA ASN A 501 1.42 -5.48 24.10
C ASN A 501 1.02 -4.77 25.40
N HIS A 502 1.23 -5.42 26.55
CA HIS A 502 1.04 -4.79 27.84
C HIS A 502 2.04 -3.67 28.11
N ALA A 503 3.34 -3.96 27.97
CA ALA A 503 4.42 -3.03 28.29
C ALA A 503 4.41 -1.78 27.41
N PHE A 504 4.04 -1.94 26.13
CA PHE A 504 4.05 -0.86 25.14
C PHE A 504 2.67 -0.26 24.82
N LYS A 505 1.67 -0.53 25.66
CA LYS A 505 0.39 0.17 25.58
C LYS A 505 0.62 1.69 25.63
N ASP A 506 0.14 2.40 24.61
CA ASP A 506 0.30 3.86 24.41
C ASP A 506 1.76 4.37 24.29
N LYS A 507 2.71 3.44 24.20
CA LYS A 507 4.16 3.67 24.15
C LYS A 507 4.80 3.23 22.82
N CYS A 508 3.98 2.85 21.84
CA CYS A 508 4.40 2.49 20.49
C CYS A 508 3.86 3.47 19.43
N ILE A 509 4.48 3.45 18.25
CA ILE A 509 3.95 4.08 17.03
C ILE A 509 3.38 3.00 16.12
N LYS A 510 2.17 3.21 15.62
CA LYS A 510 1.58 2.39 14.56
C LYS A 510 2.02 2.91 13.20
N LEU A 511 2.70 2.07 12.42
CA LEU A 511 3.10 2.37 11.04
C LEU A 511 2.13 1.75 10.03
N ASN A 512 2.32 2.08 8.75
CA ASN A 512 1.50 1.58 7.65
C ASN A 512 1.47 0.03 7.62
N PRO A 513 0.29 -0.60 7.36
CA PRO A 513 0.14 -2.07 7.37
C PRO A 513 1.02 -2.79 6.34
N LYS A 514 1.51 -2.12 5.29
CA LYS A 514 2.39 -2.74 4.28
C LYS A 514 3.71 -3.28 4.86
N PHE A 515 4.13 -2.78 6.02
CA PHE A 515 5.35 -3.23 6.71
C PHE A 515 5.14 -4.50 7.54
N ASN A 516 3.92 -5.05 7.62
CA ASN A 516 3.66 -6.36 8.20
C ASN A 516 2.32 -6.92 7.67
N VAL A 517 2.32 -7.38 6.42
CA VAL A 517 1.12 -7.90 5.76
C VAL A 517 0.90 -9.35 6.16
N GLN A 518 -0.10 -9.56 7.00
CA GLN A 518 -0.43 -10.85 7.61
C GLN A 518 -1.49 -11.60 6.78
N HIS A 519 -1.66 -12.90 7.07
CA HIS A 519 -2.66 -13.71 6.37
C HIS A 519 -4.11 -13.18 6.56
N CYS A 520 -4.43 -12.68 7.76
CA CYS A 520 -5.73 -12.06 8.05
C CYS A 520 -5.97 -10.78 7.23
N THR A 521 -4.91 -9.98 7.01
CA THR A 521 -4.95 -8.80 6.14
C THR A 521 -5.37 -9.19 4.73
N LEU A 522 -4.79 -10.25 4.16
CA LEU A 522 -5.04 -10.67 2.78
C LEU A 522 -6.45 -11.25 2.54
N THR A 523 -7.02 -11.91 3.55
CA THR A 523 -8.26 -12.68 3.39
C THR A 523 -9.53 -11.89 3.73
N ASN A 524 -9.43 -10.73 4.37
CA ASN A 524 -10.55 -9.85 4.74
C ASN A 524 -11.64 -10.48 5.64
N THR A 525 -11.48 -11.72 6.07
CA THR A 525 -12.55 -12.44 6.79
C THR A 525 -12.59 -12.14 8.29
N THR A 526 -11.51 -11.57 8.85
CA THR A 526 -11.34 -11.39 10.31
C THR A 526 -10.51 -10.16 10.69
N ASN A 527 -10.35 -9.16 9.80
CA ASN A 527 -9.40 -8.06 10.02
C ASN A 527 -9.96 -6.99 10.97
N MET A 528 -9.36 -6.80 12.16
CA MET A 528 -9.67 -5.72 13.10
C MET A 528 -8.45 -4.83 13.35
N THR A 529 -8.32 -3.77 12.54
CA THR A 529 -7.18 -2.85 12.60
C THR A 529 -7.65 -1.41 12.77
N SER A 530 -6.73 -0.54 13.18
CA SER A 530 -6.87 0.92 13.25
C SER A 530 -6.77 1.60 11.87
N TYR A 531 -6.35 0.87 10.84
CA TYR A 531 -6.15 1.38 9.49
C TYR A 531 -7.46 1.58 8.71
N ASN A 532 -7.48 2.58 7.83
CA ASN A 532 -8.55 2.79 6.86
C ASN A 532 -8.48 1.78 5.70
N ASP A 533 -9.57 1.69 4.93
CA ASP A 533 -9.68 0.74 3.80
C ASP A 533 -8.65 0.99 2.70
N HIS A 534 -8.24 2.24 2.51
CA HIS A 534 -7.25 2.63 1.50
C HIS A 534 -5.87 2.05 1.84
N ASP A 535 -5.38 2.24 3.06
CA ASP A 535 -4.08 1.71 3.49
C ASP A 535 -4.04 0.17 3.43
N LEU A 536 -5.14 -0.47 3.83
CA LEU A 536 -5.30 -1.92 3.73
C LEU A 536 -5.32 -2.41 2.28
N HIS A 537 -5.93 -1.67 1.37
CA HIS A 537 -5.95 -2.00 -0.06
C HIS A 537 -4.55 -1.95 -0.66
N PHE A 538 -3.80 -0.87 -0.42
CA PHE A 538 -2.43 -0.73 -0.93
C PHE A 538 -1.48 -1.75 -0.34
N ALA A 539 -1.56 -2.03 0.97
CA ALA A 539 -0.75 -3.06 1.60
C ALA A 539 -0.90 -4.45 0.96
N LYS A 540 -2.09 -4.81 0.47
CA LYS A 540 -2.31 -6.09 -0.23
C LYS A 540 -1.68 -6.14 -1.61
N ILE A 541 -1.70 -5.02 -2.32
CA ILE A 541 -1.22 -4.94 -3.70
C ILE A 541 0.31 -4.80 -3.73
N LYS A 542 0.86 -3.98 -2.83
CA LYS A 542 2.29 -3.68 -2.74
C LYS A 542 2.80 -3.83 -1.30
N PRO A 543 2.87 -5.05 -0.76
CA PRO A 543 3.47 -5.29 0.55
C PRO A 543 4.97 -4.94 0.51
N THR A 544 5.48 -4.34 1.58
CA THR A 544 6.94 -4.24 1.83
C THR A 544 7.42 -5.49 2.55
N ILE A 545 6.68 -5.94 3.57
CA ILE A 545 6.95 -7.18 4.30
C ILE A 545 5.70 -8.05 4.28
N ILE A 546 5.84 -9.27 3.79
CA ILE A 546 4.82 -10.32 3.87
C ILE A 546 5.19 -11.20 5.05
N HIS A 547 4.29 -11.31 6.02
CA HIS A 547 4.49 -12.15 7.21
C HIS A 547 3.54 -13.34 7.15
N TYR A 548 4.09 -14.55 7.03
CA TYR A 548 3.31 -15.79 6.93
C TYR A 548 2.77 -16.26 8.29
N THR A 549 2.04 -15.39 8.99
CA THR A 549 1.45 -15.66 10.32
C THR A 549 0.54 -16.90 10.33
N GLY A 550 0.53 -17.63 11.44
CA GLY A 550 -0.37 -18.77 11.65
C GLY A 550 -0.01 -20.01 10.83
N ILE A 551 -1.01 -20.85 10.57
CA ILE A 551 -0.82 -22.21 9.99
C ILE A 551 -0.55 -22.24 8.47
N CYS A 552 -0.80 -21.13 7.77
CA CYS A 552 -0.68 -21.04 6.31
C CYS A 552 0.77 -20.72 5.87
N LYS A 553 1.74 -21.49 6.38
CA LYS A 553 3.16 -21.35 6.04
C LYS A 553 3.43 -21.82 4.61
N PRO A 554 4.16 -21.06 3.77
CA PRO A 554 4.28 -21.34 2.33
C PRO A 554 5.04 -22.64 2.02
N TRP A 555 5.79 -23.17 2.98
CA TRP A 555 6.47 -24.46 2.91
C TRP A 555 5.66 -25.64 3.45
N ASN A 556 4.39 -25.45 3.81
CA ASN A 556 3.50 -26.50 4.28
C ASN A 556 2.31 -26.69 3.33
N GLU A 557 1.58 -27.80 3.47
CA GLU A 557 0.41 -28.09 2.61
C GLU A 557 -0.67 -26.99 2.67
N ARG A 558 -0.85 -26.36 3.83
CA ARG A 558 -1.79 -25.24 4.01
C ARG A 558 -1.25 -23.91 3.46
N GLY A 559 0.03 -23.84 3.11
CA GLY A 559 0.67 -22.62 2.60
C GLY A 559 0.00 -22.06 1.37
N VAL A 560 -0.42 -22.94 0.47
CA VAL A 560 -1.16 -22.65 -0.77
C VAL A 560 -2.45 -21.84 -0.59
N TYR A 561 -3.04 -21.81 0.60
CA TYR A 561 -4.21 -20.97 0.90
C TYR A 561 -3.82 -19.51 1.17
N ASN A 562 -2.55 -19.22 1.46
CA ASN A 562 -2.05 -17.85 1.50
C ASN A 562 -1.91 -17.33 0.05
N PRO A 563 -2.59 -16.23 -0.33
CA PRO A 563 -2.53 -15.72 -1.71
C PRO A 563 -1.11 -15.40 -2.21
N LEU A 564 -0.17 -15.15 -1.30
CA LEU A 564 1.21 -14.78 -1.59
C LEU A 564 2.22 -15.90 -1.31
N TRP A 565 1.79 -17.16 -1.17
CA TRP A 565 2.68 -18.28 -0.83
C TRP A 565 3.82 -18.51 -1.82
N LYS A 566 3.59 -18.22 -3.10
CA LYS A 566 4.60 -18.36 -4.17
C LYS A 566 5.76 -17.39 -4.00
N ARG A 567 5.61 -16.28 -3.25
CA ARG A 567 6.68 -15.29 -3.04
C ARG A 567 7.86 -15.89 -2.28
N TYR A 568 7.61 -16.68 -1.24
CA TYR A 568 8.64 -17.46 -0.55
C TYR A 568 9.47 -18.31 -1.54
N TRP A 569 8.79 -19.05 -2.42
CA TRP A 569 9.44 -19.90 -3.42
C TRP A 569 10.14 -19.11 -4.53
N HIS A 570 9.74 -17.86 -4.77
CA HIS A 570 10.50 -16.98 -5.66
C HIS A 570 11.90 -16.67 -5.08
N TYR A 571 12.02 -16.49 -3.77
CA TYR A 571 13.29 -16.13 -3.14
C TYR A 571 14.17 -17.32 -2.80
N ILE A 572 13.59 -18.51 -2.57
CA ILE A 572 14.40 -19.73 -2.29
C ILE A 572 15.39 -20.05 -3.41
N LYS A 573 15.09 -19.64 -4.65
CA LYS A 573 15.96 -19.85 -5.82
C LYS A 573 17.32 -19.16 -5.69
N TYR A 574 17.43 -18.14 -4.84
CA TYR A 574 18.66 -17.40 -4.58
C TYR A 574 19.44 -17.93 -3.37
N THR A 575 18.99 -19.05 -2.78
CA THR A 575 19.59 -19.62 -1.57
C THR A 575 20.23 -20.98 -1.86
N PRO A 576 21.07 -21.51 -0.96
CA PRO A 576 21.56 -22.89 -1.04
C PRO A 576 20.45 -23.95 -1.13
N TYR A 577 19.22 -23.60 -0.78
CA TYR A 577 18.04 -24.47 -0.76
C TYR A 577 17.24 -24.45 -2.08
N SER A 578 17.78 -23.87 -3.16
CA SER A 578 17.12 -23.77 -4.46
C SER A 578 16.68 -25.13 -5.04
N PHE A 579 17.36 -26.22 -4.69
CA PHE A 579 17.01 -27.60 -5.08
C PHE A 579 15.59 -28.02 -4.65
N LEU A 580 15.02 -27.39 -3.61
CA LEU A 580 13.64 -27.66 -3.17
C LEU A 580 12.57 -27.19 -4.16
N LEU A 581 12.93 -26.39 -5.17
CA LEU A 581 12.02 -26.03 -6.25
C LEU A 581 11.62 -27.24 -7.09
N GLU A 582 12.56 -28.16 -7.30
CA GLU A 582 12.36 -29.34 -8.13
C GLU A 582 11.61 -30.47 -7.41
N SER A 583 11.53 -30.41 -6.08
CA SER A 583 10.80 -31.37 -5.25
C SER A 583 9.57 -30.72 -4.61
N LYS A 584 9.76 -30.03 -3.50
CA LYS A 584 8.71 -29.54 -2.60
C LYS A 584 7.81 -28.48 -3.23
N TYR A 585 8.37 -27.52 -3.98
CA TYR A 585 7.54 -26.52 -4.67
C TYR A 585 6.65 -27.15 -5.71
N LYS A 586 7.17 -28.03 -6.57
CA LYS A 586 6.38 -28.74 -7.59
C LYS A 586 5.25 -29.54 -6.97
N GLU A 587 5.52 -30.23 -5.86
CA GLU A 587 4.51 -30.95 -5.10
C GLU A 587 3.39 -30.01 -4.59
N LEU A 588 3.74 -28.91 -3.92
CA LEU A 588 2.77 -27.94 -3.41
C LEU A 588 2.01 -27.24 -4.55
N PHE A 589 2.69 -26.89 -5.63
CA PHE A 589 2.11 -26.27 -6.80
C PHE A 589 1.08 -27.19 -7.46
N ALA A 590 1.42 -28.46 -7.63
CA ALA A 590 0.50 -29.48 -8.11
C ALA A 590 -0.73 -29.64 -7.21
N LYS A 591 -0.51 -29.77 -5.89
CA LYS A 591 -1.61 -29.79 -4.91
C LYS A 591 -2.48 -28.54 -5.02
N SER A 592 -1.88 -27.39 -5.33
CA SER A 592 -2.59 -26.12 -5.51
C SER A 592 -3.50 -26.09 -6.74
N LEU A 593 -3.05 -26.65 -7.86
CA LEU A 593 -3.80 -26.71 -9.11
C LEU A 593 -4.99 -27.67 -9.02
N VAL A 594 -4.77 -28.84 -8.40
CA VAL A 594 -5.81 -29.85 -8.24
C VAL A 594 -6.68 -29.57 -7.01
N ASN A 595 -6.22 -28.65 -6.15
CA ASN A 595 -7.02 -28.04 -5.12
C ASN A 595 -7.43 -29.13 -4.07
N LEU A 596 -6.61 -30.18 -3.92
CA LEU A 596 -6.87 -31.34 -3.05
C LEU A 596 -5.91 -31.29 -1.86
N TYR A 597 -6.46 -31.11 -0.66
CA TYR A 597 -5.68 -30.95 0.57
C TYR A 597 -6.24 -31.83 1.68
N GLY A 598 -5.40 -32.63 2.34
CA GLY A 598 -5.86 -33.52 3.40
C GLY A 598 -6.87 -34.59 2.94
N ALA A 599 -7.18 -35.55 3.80
CA ALA A 599 -8.28 -36.47 3.58
C ALA A 599 -9.65 -35.77 3.70
N ALA A 600 -9.80 -34.77 4.57
CA ALA A 600 -11.07 -34.10 4.81
C ALA A 600 -11.53 -33.27 3.60
N ASP A 601 -10.68 -32.42 3.01
CA ASP A 601 -11.12 -31.64 1.83
C ASP A 601 -11.21 -32.51 0.58
N ARG A 602 -10.38 -33.55 0.44
CA ARG A 602 -10.58 -34.57 -0.60
C ARG A 602 -11.97 -35.23 -0.50
N THR A 603 -12.45 -35.46 0.72
CA THR A 603 -13.79 -36.01 0.97
C THR A 603 -14.90 -35.00 0.66
N LYS A 604 -14.71 -33.72 1.02
CA LYS A 604 -15.65 -32.64 0.66
C LYS A 604 -15.68 -32.34 -0.84
N ARG A 605 -14.61 -32.65 -1.57
CA ARG A 605 -14.54 -32.49 -3.03
C ARG A 605 -15.01 -33.71 -3.79
N HIS A 606 -15.27 -34.83 -3.11
CA HIS A 606 -15.91 -36.01 -3.70
C HIS A 606 -17.28 -35.66 -4.27
N LEU A 607 -17.68 -36.34 -5.36
CA LEU A 607 -18.94 -36.08 -6.04
C LEU A 607 -20.14 -36.15 -5.08
N SER A 608 -20.15 -37.12 -4.16
CA SER A 608 -21.19 -37.26 -3.13
C SER A 608 -21.38 -35.99 -2.30
N TYR A 609 -20.29 -35.39 -1.83
CA TYR A 609 -20.41 -34.18 -1.00
C TYR A 609 -20.90 -32.98 -1.82
N ARG A 610 -20.37 -32.78 -3.03
CA ARG A 610 -20.77 -31.67 -3.91
C ARG A 610 -22.25 -31.73 -4.28
N LEU A 611 -22.77 -32.92 -4.59
CA LEU A 611 -24.19 -33.11 -4.88
C LEU A 611 -25.05 -32.89 -3.62
N GLY A 612 -24.59 -33.39 -2.48
CA GLY A 612 -25.20 -33.13 -1.18
C GLY A 612 -25.34 -31.65 -0.82
N GLU A 613 -24.28 -30.87 -1.06
CA GLU A 613 -24.27 -29.42 -0.84
C GLU A 613 -25.32 -28.72 -1.70
N VAL A 614 -25.42 -29.11 -2.98
CA VAL A 614 -26.43 -28.56 -3.90
C VAL A 614 -27.85 -28.90 -3.43
N LEU A 615 -28.06 -30.14 -2.96
CA LEU A 615 -29.35 -30.58 -2.41
C LEU A 615 -29.75 -29.79 -1.15
N LEU A 616 -28.83 -29.62 -0.19
CA LEU A 616 -29.11 -28.93 1.08
C LEU A 616 -29.26 -27.41 0.96
N LYS A 617 -28.64 -26.79 -0.06
CA LYS A 617 -28.80 -25.34 -0.35
C LYS A 617 -30.09 -25.01 -1.08
N THR A 618 -30.83 -26.01 -1.55
CA THR A 618 -32.11 -25.83 -2.25
C THR A 618 -33.23 -25.78 -1.21
N ARG A 619 -33.56 -24.56 -0.75
CA ARG A 619 -34.47 -24.30 0.38
C ARG A 619 -35.86 -23.77 0.00
N SER A 620 -36.12 -23.52 -1.28
CA SER A 620 -37.38 -22.93 -1.77
C SER A 620 -37.88 -23.57 -3.07
N LEU A 621 -39.19 -23.50 -3.31
CA LEU A 621 -39.84 -24.00 -4.54
C LEU A 621 -39.25 -23.36 -5.81
N SER A 622 -38.90 -22.07 -5.76
CA SER A 622 -38.22 -21.38 -6.88
C SER A 622 -36.80 -21.90 -7.14
N SER A 623 -36.07 -22.28 -6.09
CA SER A 623 -34.73 -22.87 -6.23
C SER A 623 -34.75 -24.30 -6.79
N ALA A 624 -35.88 -25.03 -6.62
CA ALA A 624 -36.06 -26.39 -7.10
C ALA A 624 -36.08 -26.49 -8.65
N PHE A 625 -36.60 -25.48 -9.35
CA PHE A 625 -36.57 -25.41 -10.82
C PHE A 625 -35.13 -25.36 -11.37
N SER A 626 -34.19 -24.75 -10.63
CA SER A 626 -32.78 -24.67 -11.00
C SER A 626 -31.93 -25.84 -10.48
N LEU A 627 -32.51 -26.74 -9.68
CA LEU A 627 -31.77 -27.82 -9.00
C LEU A 627 -31.08 -28.74 -10.00
N LEU A 628 -31.79 -29.17 -11.04
CA LEU A 628 -31.22 -30.05 -12.07
C LEU A 628 -30.01 -29.40 -12.77
N PHE A 629 -30.10 -28.12 -13.09
CA PHE A 629 -28.99 -27.37 -13.69
C PHE A 629 -27.79 -27.24 -12.73
N ARG A 630 -28.03 -26.97 -11.46
CA ARG A 630 -26.98 -26.90 -10.43
C ARG A 630 -26.30 -28.25 -10.19
N LEU A 631 -27.06 -29.35 -10.19
CA LEU A 631 -26.53 -30.70 -10.09
C LEU A 631 -25.66 -31.04 -11.31
N ILE A 632 -26.14 -30.74 -12.53
CA ILE A 632 -25.36 -30.92 -13.77
C ILE A 632 -24.08 -30.10 -13.73
N LYS A 633 -24.14 -28.83 -13.30
CA LYS A 633 -22.97 -27.96 -13.14
C LYS A 633 -21.96 -28.56 -12.16
N ALA A 634 -22.41 -29.10 -11.02
CA ALA A 634 -21.55 -29.76 -10.04
C ALA A 634 -20.88 -31.03 -10.60
N ILE A 635 -21.60 -31.84 -11.39
CA ILE A 635 -21.06 -33.03 -12.06
C ILE A 635 -20.01 -32.62 -13.10
N LYS A 636 -20.30 -31.62 -13.94
CA LYS A 636 -19.36 -31.11 -14.95
C LYS A 636 -18.08 -30.58 -14.32
N ALA A 637 -18.19 -29.80 -13.25
CA ALA A 637 -17.04 -29.31 -12.50
C ALA A 637 -16.19 -30.45 -11.93
N TYR A 638 -16.81 -31.46 -11.30
CA TYR A 638 -16.09 -32.64 -10.78
C TYR A 638 -15.37 -33.43 -11.89
N LYS A 639 -16.00 -33.62 -13.05
CA LYS A 639 -15.36 -34.28 -14.20
C LYS A 639 -14.17 -33.47 -14.73
N SER A 640 -14.30 -32.15 -14.83
CA SER A 640 -13.20 -31.27 -15.27
C SER A 640 -12.00 -31.35 -14.33
N ASP A 641 -12.25 -31.32 -13.01
CA ASP A 641 -11.19 -31.46 -11.99
C ASP A 641 -10.45 -32.80 -12.15
N LYS A 642 -11.19 -33.89 -12.43
CA LYS A 642 -10.61 -35.23 -12.64
C LYS A 642 -9.79 -35.33 -13.94
N ILE A 643 -10.23 -34.68 -15.01
CA ILE A 643 -9.49 -34.63 -16.29
C ILE A 643 -8.19 -33.85 -16.10
N ALA A 644 -8.26 -32.68 -15.46
CA ALA A 644 -7.08 -31.87 -15.15
C ALA A 644 -6.07 -32.66 -14.30
N TYR A 645 -6.54 -33.33 -13.24
CA TYR A 645 -5.70 -34.21 -12.42
C TYR A 645 -5.05 -35.34 -13.23
N ASN A 646 -5.83 -36.04 -14.05
CA ASN A 646 -5.34 -37.16 -14.86
C ASN A 646 -4.31 -36.71 -15.93
N ALA A 647 -4.51 -35.54 -16.53
CA ALA A 647 -3.53 -34.95 -17.44
C ALA A 647 -2.24 -34.59 -16.70
N MET A 648 -2.34 -34.06 -15.48
CA MET A 648 -1.19 -33.70 -14.65
C MET A 648 -0.36 -34.91 -14.23
N ILE A 649 -0.98 -35.99 -13.73
CA ILE A 649 -0.24 -37.21 -13.34
C ILE A 649 0.40 -37.93 -14.54
N LYS A 650 -0.05 -37.64 -15.77
CA LYS A 650 0.57 -38.14 -17.00
C LYS A 650 1.86 -37.38 -17.32
N ILE A 651 1.90 -36.08 -17.02
CA ILE A 651 3.09 -35.24 -17.21
C ILE A 651 4.07 -35.40 -16.03
N TYR A 652 3.54 -35.61 -14.82
CA TYR A 652 4.32 -35.71 -13.58
C TYR A 652 3.81 -36.90 -12.74
N PRO A 653 4.33 -38.12 -12.98
CA PRO A 653 3.88 -39.34 -12.31
C PRO A 653 3.98 -39.29 -10.78
N ASP A 654 4.98 -38.57 -10.25
CA ASP A 654 5.25 -38.47 -8.80
C ASP A 654 4.18 -37.66 -8.05
N LEU A 655 3.30 -36.94 -8.75
CA LEU A 655 2.18 -36.20 -8.16
C LEU A 655 0.96 -37.07 -7.82
N LYS A 656 1.07 -38.40 -7.99
CA LYS A 656 -0.02 -39.33 -7.71
C LYS A 656 -0.37 -39.31 -6.23
N LEU A 657 -1.58 -38.87 -5.91
CA LEU A 657 -2.08 -38.79 -4.54
C LEU A 657 -2.08 -40.16 -3.85
N THR A 658 -1.60 -40.20 -2.62
CA THR A 658 -1.63 -41.37 -1.73
C THR A 658 -3.06 -41.74 -1.31
N LYS A 659 -3.23 -42.95 -0.74
CA LYS A 659 -4.51 -43.41 -0.18
C LYS A 659 -5.00 -42.46 0.92
N LEU A 660 -6.33 -42.29 1.06
CA LEU A 660 -6.93 -41.38 2.04
C LEU A 660 -6.50 -41.69 3.48
N GLU A 661 -6.30 -42.97 3.81
CA GLU A 661 -5.87 -43.45 5.13
C GLU A 661 -4.49 -42.95 5.55
N ASN A 662 -3.67 -42.51 4.59
CA ASN A 662 -2.29 -42.09 4.83
C ASN A 662 -2.18 -40.60 5.22
N TYR A 663 -3.29 -39.86 5.31
CA TYR A 663 -3.29 -38.44 5.68
C TYR A 663 -3.51 -38.27 7.18
N SER A 664 -2.85 -37.27 7.78
CA SER A 664 -2.94 -36.98 9.22
C SER A 664 -4.35 -36.59 9.68
N ASP A 665 -5.19 -36.06 8.79
CA ASP A 665 -6.59 -35.68 9.03
C ASP A 665 -7.60 -36.75 8.56
N TYR A 666 -7.20 -38.02 8.47
CA TYR A 666 -8.11 -39.10 8.04
C TYR A 666 -9.34 -39.24 8.94
N GLN A 667 -9.21 -39.00 10.25
CA GLN A 667 -10.34 -39.06 11.18
C GLN A 667 -11.40 -37.97 10.88
N GLU A 668 -10.95 -36.79 10.44
CA GLU A 668 -11.79 -35.68 9.99
C GLU A 668 -12.53 -36.04 8.69
N SER A 669 -11.89 -36.79 7.78
CA SER A 669 -12.56 -37.35 6.59
C SER A 669 -13.73 -38.27 6.96
N LEU A 670 -13.56 -39.13 7.97
CA LEU A 670 -14.65 -39.99 8.45
C LEU A 670 -15.81 -39.17 9.03
N LYS A 671 -15.51 -38.10 9.78
CA LYS A 671 -16.53 -37.15 10.26
C LYS A 671 -17.28 -36.50 9.09
N VAL A 672 -16.58 -36.11 8.02
CA VAL A 672 -17.22 -35.57 6.81
C VAL A 672 -18.13 -36.59 6.12
N LYS A 673 -17.73 -37.87 6.01
CA LYS A 673 -18.56 -38.94 5.42
C LYS A 673 -19.84 -39.20 6.20
N LYS A 674 -19.82 -39.00 7.53
CA LYS A 674 -21.01 -39.11 8.38
C LYS A 674 -21.99 -37.95 8.22
N GLN A 675 -21.59 -36.81 7.64
CA GLN A 675 -22.48 -35.65 7.46
C GLN A 675 -23.65 -35.95 6.53
N LEU A 676 -24.82 -35.35 6.82
CA LEU A 676 -26.02 -35.48 5.99
C LEU A 676 -25.75 -35.09 4.54
N THR A 677 -24.93 -34.05 4.32
CA THR A 677 -24.44 -33.62 3.01
C THR A 677 -23.88 -34.79 2.21
N TYR A 678 -22.89 -35.49 2.76
CA TYR A 678 -22.24 -36.60 2.06
C TYR A 678 -23.22 -37.75 1.81
N LYS A 679 -24.01 -38.13 2.82
CA LYS A 679 -25.00 -39.22 2.73
C LYS A 679 -26.07 -38.97 1.67
N LEU A 680 -26.58 -37.74 1.54
CA LEU A 680 -27.59 -37.39 0.56
C LEU A 680 -27.06 -37.45 -0.88
N GLY A 681 -25.86 -36.91 -1.14
CA GLY A 681 -25.32 -37.01 -2.49
C GLY A 681 -24.83 -38.42 -2.82
N GLU A 682 -24.39 -39.21 -1.84
CA GLU A 682 -24.13 -40.64 -2.05
C GLU A 682 -25.42 -41.41 -2.41
N LEU A 683 -26.53 -41.11 -1.72
CA LEU A 683 -27.83 -41.68 -2.03
C LEU A 683 -28.27 -41.32 -3.45
N LEU A 684 -28.07 -40.07 -3.87
CA LEU A 684 -28.39 -39.61 -5.23
C LEU A 684 -27.56 -40.34 -6.30
N ILE A 685 -26.28 -40.58 -6.03
CA ILE A 685 -25.39 -41.32 -6.95
C ILE A 685 -25.81 -42.79 -7.05
N LYS A 686 -26.09 -43.46 -5.93
CA LYS A 686 -26.43 -44.89 -5.89
C LYS A 686 -27.83 -45.18 -6.41
N HIS A 687 -28.77 -44.27 -6.18
CA HIS A 687 -30.19 -44.50 -6.43
C HIS A 687 -30.86 -43.28 -7.09
N PRO A 688 -30.41 -42.81 -8.27
CA PRO A 688 -30.90 -41.57 -8.86
C PRO A 688 -32.42 -41.58 -9.13
N PHE A 689 -32.96 -42.70 -9.61
CA PHE A 689 -34.38 -42.84 -9.94
C PHE A 689 -35.29 -43.08 -8.73
N THR A 690 -34.76 -43.61 -7.63
CA THR A 690 -35.52 -43.87 -6.40
C THR A 690 -35.12 -42.96 -5.24
N PHE A 691 -34.34 -41.91 -5.53
CA PHE A 691 -33.75 -41.01 -4.55
C PHE A 691 -34.82 -40.43 -3.61
N LEU A 692 -35.87 -39.83 -4.17
CA LEU A 692 -36.93 -39.16 -3.41
C LEU A 692 -37.61 -40.08 -2.39
N PHE A 693 -37.78 -41.36 -2.73
CA PHE A 693 -38.41 -42.36 -1.85
C PHE A 693 -37.49 -42.83 -0.72
N ARG A 694 -36.18 -42.56 -0.81
CA ARG A 694 -35.16 -43.04 0.14
C ARG A 694 -34.59 -41.94 1.04
N VAL A 695 -34.82 -40.66 0.71
CA VAL A 695 -34.31 -39.51 1.48
C VAL A 695 -34.79 -39.53 2.93
N SER A 696 -36.07 -39.82 3.16
CA SER A 696 -36.67 -39.82 4.49
C SER A 696 -36.03 -40.84 5.43
N LYS A 697 -35.65 -42.01 4.92
CA LYS A 697 -34.96 -43.07 5.66
C LYS A 697 -33.55 -42.64 6.06
N VAL A 698 -32.76 -42.15 5.10
CA VAL A 698 -31.38 -41.69 5.35
C VAL A 698 -31.34 -40.52 6.34
N TYR A 699 -32.31 -39.61 6.26
CA TYR A 699 -32.43 -38.50 7.22
C TYR A 699 -32.72 -38.99 8.64
N LYS A 700 -33.64 -39.96 8.80
CA LYS A 700 -33.96 -40.56 10.10
C LYS A 700 -32.76 -41.29 10.71
N GLU A 701 -32.04 -42.06 9.89
CA GLU A 701 -30.82 -42.78 10.30
C GLU A 701 -29.72 -41.81 10.74
N TRP A 702 -29.42 -40.79 9.94
CA TRP A 702 -28.46 -39.74 10.30
C TRP A 702 -28.83 -39.00 11.59
N LYS A 703 -30.11 -38.67 11.76
CA LYS A 703 -30.59 -38.00 12.99
C LYS A 703 -30.41 -38.89 14.22
N LYS A 704 -30.68 -40.19 14.10
CA LYS A 704 -30.50 -41.17 15.18
C LYS A 704 -29.02 -41.33 15.57
N GLU A 705 -28.13 -41.45 14.59
CA GLU A 705 -26.68 -41.49 14.82
C GLU A 705 -26.16 -40.22 15.50
N LYS A 706 -26.59 -39.04 15.05
CA LYS A 706 -26.22 -37.76 15.67
C LYS A 706 -26.67 -37.67 17.13
N THR A 707 -27.84 -38.22 17.47
CA THR A 707 -28.39 -38.16 18.84
C THR A 707 -27.65 -39.08 19.81
N ASN A 708 -27.02 -40.16 19.31
CA ASN A 708 -26.21 -41.09 20.10
C ASN A 708 -24.75 -40.63 20.29
N GLU A 709 -24.24 -39.68 19.51
CA GLU A 709 -22.90 -39.08 19.71
C GLU A 709 -22.89 -37.97 20.78
N PHE A 710 -24.06 -37.53 21.28
CA PHE A 710 -24.22 -36.53 22.36
C PHE A 710 -24.68 -37.13 23.70
N LYS A 711 -24.73 -38.47 23.80
CA LYS A 711 -24.87 -39.22 25.05
C LYS A 711 -23.55 -39.92 25.33
#